data_AF-A0A1M6K0C1-F1
#
_entry.id   AF-A0A1M6K0C1-F1
#
_cell.length_a   1.000
_cell.length_b   1.000
_cell.length_c   1.000
_cell.angle_alpha   90.00
_cell.angle_beta   90.00
_cell.angle_gamma   90.00
#
_symmetry.space_group_name_H-M   'P 1'
#
loop_
_entity.id
_entity.type
_entity.pdbx_description
1 polymer ?
#
loop_
_entity_poly.entity_id
_entity_poly.type
_entity_poly.pdbx_seq_one_letter_code
_entity_poly.pdbx_strand_id
1 'polypeptide(L)'
;MDKKNNPSKLGEILKNITKQSIQYNAAKEREKSYDIRRIFEQMELDLISSMHRAFYFHQTEQLKEGFEWEQWQLSKLRSMEKYRQKNKEIIGSYSNTIEETIERELQGSFSKGENRVDDLVNSFEKAKEAKEEAKVGLPDDIAERQKKTINKGNVPEDKDFFGLNEKKLNALQDTVKRDLKEAQHAVLRKMDDVYRQTIFKTHVYMQSGTKSLYQAIDMATKDFLDKGINCIEYKNGARVNIASYAEMALRTASQRATFLGEGKKRDEFGIHLVVVSAHANTCAMCEKWQGKVLIDDIFSHGSKSDGEYPLLSEAIKQGFLHANCRHTLITYFEGITSLPTVPDGKEAIKTYEVEQKQRALERQIRKWKRFKIGTTDETNKEDALMKVRQYEKELQELIQRNPQLRRNYKREEADIRSIKEINHKADLKEYEKFKRVLDNEVPETIDKFQELKYNDVKKWKSLKQKIRIKDDSIIGNPNTPNKFVNSNVKWDKHLGVSQNISDKLNNIHTELSEFMSKNDREKVILLDINSSKLAYELEGSKNDEVILNKEVLKILKNSKENSITLTHNHPSSAPFSRADIDKIMHYNSVKALTLECANGDKYLFDRNNQNIGFFKYMAFDSEYDKIYNRVAQKYPQLNDEKEIFNIWNIFLNDVNEEISKKYNMVYRKVD
;
A
#
# COMPACT_ATOMS: atom_id res chain seq x y z
N MET A 1 39.01 -40.49 -34.73
CA MET A 1 38.26 -40.40 -33.45
C MET A 1 38.18 -38.92 -33.11
N ASP A 2 37.00 -38.33 -33.26
CA ASP A 2 36.55 -37.12 -32.55
C ASP A 2 35.22 -36.67 -33.14
N LYS A 3 34.13 -36.90 -32.39
CA LYS A 3 32.94 -36.05 -32.45
C LYS A 3 32.46 -35.82 -31.03
N LYS A 4 32.62 -34.56 -30.60
CA LYS A 4 32.11 -33.99 -29.35
C LYS A 4 30.60 -34.24 -29.23
N ASN A 5 30.19 -34.94 -28.17
CA ASN A 5 28.81 -34.92 -27.70
C ASN A 5 28.61 -33.69 -26.81
N ASN A 6 27.90 -32.68 -27.33
CA ASN A 6 27.38 -31.59 -26.50
C ASN A 6 26.29 -32.16 -25.57
N PRO A 7 26.35 -31.95 -24.25
CA PRO A 7 25.26 -32.32 -23.36
C PRO A 7 24.00 -31.54 -23.75
N SER A 8 22.88 -32.25 -23.90
CA SER A 8 21.60 -31.66 -24.33
C SER A 8 21.20 -30.51 -23.38
N LYS A 9 20.75 -29.38 -23.94
CA LYS A 9 20.22 -28.21 -23.22
C LYS A 9 19.20 -28.57 -22.11
N LEU A 10 18.52 -29.71 -22.24
CA LEU A 10 17.57 -30.23 -21.26
C LEU A 10 18.22 -30.60 -19.92
N GLY A 11 19.45 -31.14 -19.93
CA GLY A 11 20.18 -31.56 -18.72
C GLY A 11 20.69 -30.40 -17.88
N GLU A 12 21.03 -29.26 -18.50
CA GLU A 12 21.38 -28.02 -17.81
C GLU A 12 20.15 -27.31 -17.24
N ILE A 13 19.01 -27.36 -17.94
CA ILE A 13 17.73 -26.83 -17.46
C ILE A 13 17.25 -27.62 -16.22
N LEU A 14 17.39 -28.94 -16.21
CA LEU A 14 16.98 -29.80 -15.10
C LEU A 14 17.88 -29.67 -13.86
N LYS A 15 19.18 -29.36 -14.03
CA LYS A 15 20.09 -29.07 -12.91
C LYS A 15 19.74 -27.79 -12.13
N ASN A 16 19.05 -26.84 -12.77
CA ASN A 16 18.64 -25.57 -12.15
C ASN A 16 17.28 -25.66 -11.42
N ILE A 17 16.61 -26.81 -11.45
CA ILE A 17 15.33 -27.04 -10.77
C ILE A 17 15.60 -27.80 -9.46
N THR A 18 15.93 -27.07 -8.41
CA THR A 18 16.09 -27.61 -7.05
C THR A 18 14.79 -27.44 -6.27
N LYS A 19 14.61 -28.21 -5.18
CA LYS A 19 13.46 -28.06 -4.26
C LYS A 19 13.32 -26.62 -3.75
N GLN A 20 14.42 -25.88 -3.64
CA GLN A 20 14.47 -24.45 -3.31
C GLN A 20 14.05 -23.54 -4.48
N SER A 21 14.41 -23.83 -5.75
CA SER A 21 13.96 -23.00 -6.89
C SER A 21 12.47 -23.22 -7.21
N ILE A 22 11.93 -24.43 -6.94
CA ILE A 22 10.49 -24.70 -6.96
C ILE A 22 9.77 -23.93 -5.83
N GLN A 23 10.33 -23.92 -4.62
CA GLN A 23 9.77 -23.15 -3.49
C GLN A 23 9.86 -21.62 -3.69
N TYR A 24 10.96 -21.12 -4.28
CA TYR A 24 11.17 -19.71 -4.62
C TYR A 24 10.23 -19.23 -5.74
N ASN A 25 10.05 -20.02 -6.80
CA ASN A 25 9.10 -19.69 -7.86
C ASN A 25 7.65 -19.80 -7.40
N ALA A 26 7.32 -20.76 -6.51
CA ALA A 26 6.01 -20.83 -5.86
C ALA A 26 5.75 -19.67 -4.88
N ALA A 27 6.79 -19.07 -4.28
CA ALA A 27 6.69 -17.84 -3.48
C ALA A 27 6.58 -16.59 -4.35
N LYS A 28 7.31 -16.53 -5.48
CA LYS A 28 7.26 -15.43 -6.47
C LYS A 28 5.93 -15.37 -7.24
N GLU A 29 5.33 -16.52 -7.54
CA GLU A 29 3.95 -16.61 -8.07
C GLU A 29 2.89 -16.25 -7.02
N ARG A 30 3.16 -16.51 -5.72
CA ARG A 30 2.31 -16.03 -4.61
C ARG A 30 2.45 -14.52 -4.37
N GLU A 31 3.59 -13.91 -4.66
CA GLU A 31 3.83 -12.45 -4.61
C GLU A 31 3.22 -11.70 -5.81
N LYS A 32 3.04 -12.37 -6.96
CA LYS A 32 2.37 -11.79 -8.15
C LYS A 32 0.85 -11.68 -8.03
N SER A 33 0.24 -12.29 -7.01
CA SER A 33 -1.20 -12.29 -6.78
C SER A 33 -1.54 -11.48 -5.51
N TYR A 34 -1.57 -10.15 -5.64
CA TYR A 34 -2.32 -9.33 -4.71
C TYR A 34 -3.81 -9.48 -5.07
N ASP A 35 -4.55 -10.28 -4.29
CA ASP A 35 -6.01 -10.35 -4.41
C ASP A 35 -6.57 -8.93 -4.28
N ILE A 36 -7.31 -8.46 -5.28
CA ILE A 36 -7.89 -7.12 -5.32
C ILE A 36 -8.58 -6.74 -4.01
N ARG A 37 -9.18 -7.73 -3.35
CA ARG A 37 -9.79 -7.56 -2.05
C ARG A 37 -8.80 -7.05 -1.01
N ARG A 38 -7.61 -7.63 -0.94
CA ARG A 38 -6.55 -7.26 0.01
C ARG A 38 -6.05 -5.85 -0.25
N ILE A 39 -5.96 -5.44 -1.52
CA ILE A 39 -5.62 -4.06 -1.88
C ILE A 39 -6.65 -3.09 -1.27
N PHE A 40 -7.94 -3.39 -1.43
CA PHE A 40 -9.01 -2.56 -0.86
C PHE A 40 -9.12 -2.65 0.67
N GLU A 41 -8.82 -3.81 1.29
CA GLU A 41 -8.74 -3.96 2.75
C GLU A 41 -7.58 -3.12 3.31
N GLN A 42 -6.40 -3.15 2.69
CA GLN A 42 -5.25 -2.34 3.11
C GLN A 42 -5.53 -0.84 2.93
N MET A 43 -6.09 -0.45 1.79
CA MET A 43 -6.50 0.94 1.56
C MET A 43 -7.49 1.42 2.62
N GLU A 44 -8.45 0.58 3.02
CA GLU A 44 -9.39 0.88 4.11
C GLU A 44 -8.66 1.10 5.45
N LEU A 45 -7.70 0.25 5.79
CA LEU A 45 -6.92 0.38 7.02
C LEU A 45 -6.03 1.64 7.02
N ASP A 46 -5.40 1.98 5.90
CA ASP A 46 -4.57 3.16 5.78
C ASP A 46 -5.38 4.45 5.92
N LEU A 47 -6.61 4.46 5.40
CA LEU A 47 -7.57 5.56 5.58
C LEU A 47 -8.03 5.68 7.04
N ILE A 48 -8.28 4.56 7.73
CA ILE A 48 -8.57 4.52 9.18
C ILE A 48 -7.37 5.06 9.98
N SER A 49 -6.16 4.63 9.64
CA SER A 49 -4.90 5.06 10.28
C SER A 49 -4.63 6.56 10.05
N SER A 50 -4.86 7.04 8.83
CA SER A 50 -4.78 8.47 8.48
C SER A 50 -5.73 9.31 9.33
N MET A 51 -6.98 8.85 9.47
CA MET A 51 -7.99 9.49 10.30
C MET A 51 -7.59 9.51 11.78
N HIS A 52 -7.11 8.37 12.30
CA HIS A 52 -6.63 8.26 13.68
C HIS A 52 -5.48 9.23 13.98
N ARG A 53 -4.48 9.34 13.08
CA ARG A 53 -3.37 10.29 13.23
C ARG A 53 -3.83 11.74 13.20
N ALA A 54 -4.82 12.07 12.36
CA ALA A 54 -5.39 13.41 12.32
C ALA A 54 -6.03 13.79 13.66
N PHE A 55 -6.81 12.88 14.27
CA PHE A 55 -7.39 13.11 15.60
C PHE A 55 -6.37 13.19 16.73
N TYR A 56 -5.33 12.36 16.70
CA TYR A 56 -4.23 12.43 17.66
C TYR A 56 -3.49 13.77 17.61
N PHE A 57 -3.25 14.30 16.41
CA PHE A 57 -2.62 15.61 16.23
C PHE A 57 -3.45 16.74 16.86
N HIS A 58 -4.76 16.77 16.60
CA HIS A 58 -5.69 17.75 17.19
C HIS A 58 -5.68 17.74 18.72
N GLN A 59 -5.60 16.56 19.31
CA GLN A 59 -5.50 16.37 20.75
C GLN A 59 -4.21 16.97 21.34
N THR A 60 -3.08 16.75 20.67
CA THR A 60 -1.80 17.27 21.15
C THR A 60 -1.69 18.79 21.06
N GLU A 61 -2.35 19.42 20.08
CA GLU A 61 -2.44 20.88 19.99
C GLU A 61 -3.32 21.46 21.10
N GLN A 62 -4.50 20.88 21.38
CA GLN A 62 -5.37 21.34 22.47
C GLN A 62 -4.70 21.27 23.85
N LEU A 63 -3.98 20.18 24.14
CA LEU A 63 -3.28 20.01 25.42
C LEU A 63 -2.06 20.94 25.57
N LYS A 64 -1.42 21.34 24.47
CA LYS A 64 -0.27 22.23 24.48
C LYS A 64 -0.66 23.70 24.61
N GLU A 65 -1.73 24.10 23.95
CA GLU A 65 -2.03 25.52 23.80
C GLU A 65 -3.09 26.05 24.78
N GLY A 66 -3.81 25.17 25.49
CA GLY A 66 -4.74 25.58 26.56
C GLY A 66 -5.89 26.49 26.10
N PHE A 67 -6.16 26.57 24.79
CA PHE A 67 -7.10 27.52 24.21
C PHE A 67 -8.58 27.08 24.24
N GLU A 68 -9.46 28.08 24.31
CA GLU A 68 -10.90 27.97 24.14
C GLU A 68 -11.34 27.78 22.67
N TRP A 69 -12.58 27.30 22.55
CA TRP A 69 -13.18 26.54 21.46
C TRP A 69 -13.18 27.21 20.06
N GLU A 70 -13.15 28.53 19.95
CA GLU A 70 -13.37 29.24 18.68
C GLU A 70 -12.18 29.17 17.70
N GLN A 71 -10.92 29.10 18.19
CA GLN A 71 -9.74 28.91 17.33
C GLN A 71 -9.66 27.52 16.69
N TRP A 72 -10.40 26.56 17.24
CA TRP A 72 -10.51 25.20 16.72
C TRP A 72 -11.27 25.14 15.37
N GLN A 73 -12.09 26.13 15.02
CA GLN A 73 -12.81 26.15 13.74
C GLN A 73 -11.91 26.48 12.53
N LEU A 74 -10.93 27.37 12.69
CA LEU A 74 -9.97 27.71 11.63
C LEU A 74 -8.92 26.60 11.43
N SER A 75 -8.49 25.94 12.51
CA SER A 75 -7.63 24.75 12.44
C SER A 75 -8.37 23.57 11.78
N LYS A 76 -9.69 23.42 12.01
CA LYS A 76 -10.54 22.44 11.31
C LYS A 76 -10.49 22.57 9.79
N LEU A 77 -10.66 23.78 9.24
CA LEU A 77 -10.65 23.98 7.79
C LEU A 77 -9.32 23.58 7.15
N ARG A 78 -8.19 23.98 7.78
CA ARG A 78 -6.84 23.60 7.31
C ARG A 78 -6.55 22.11 7.47
N SER A 79 -7.01 21.49 8.56
CA SER A 79 -6.84 20.06 8.80
C SER A 79 -7.71 19.20 7.88
N MET A 80 -8.91 19.66 7.52
CA MET A 80 -9.78 19.01 6.54
C MET A 80 -9.13 18.97 5.17
N GLU A 81 -8.55 20.10 4.73
CA GLU A 81 -7.89 20.16 3.42
C GLU A 81 -6.65 19.25 3.36
N LYS A 82 -5.80 19.27 4.41
CA LYS A 82 -4.68 18.33 4.55
C LYS A 82 -5.12 16.86 4.59
N TYR A 83 -6.19 16.56 5.33
CA TYR A 83 -6.77 15.22 5.43
C TYR A 83 -7.29 14.72 4.07
N ARG A 84 -7.99 15.59 3.32
CA ARG A 84 -8.45 15.29 1.96
C ARG A 84 -7.30 15.01 1.01
N GLN A 85 -6.27 15.85 1.04
CA GLN A 85 -5.09 15.69 0.19
C GLN A 85 -4.37 14.37 0.49
N LYS A 86 -4.17 14.06 1.78
CA LYS A 86 -3.56 12.80 2.21
C LYS A 86 -4.38 11.57 1.82
N ASN A 87 -5.71 11.61 1.96
CA ASN A 87 -6.57 10.51 1.51
C ASN A 87 -6.54 10.34 -0.02
N LYS A 88 -6.42 11.44 -0.77
CA LYS A 88 -6.24 11.40 -2.24
C LYS A 88 -4.91 10.77 -2.62
N GLU A 89 -3.84 11.07 -1.90
CA GLU A 89 -2.51 10.45 -2.08
C GLU A 89 -2.54 8.95 -1.76
N ILE A 90 -3.14 8.56 -0.62
CA ILE A 90 -3.31 7.14 -0.24
C ILE A 90 -4.05 6.38 -1.34
N ILE A 91 -5.23 6.84 -1.76
CA ILE A 91 -6.01 6.17 -2.79
C ILE A 91 -5.29 6.17 -4.14
N GLY A 92 -4.66 7.30 -4.50
CA GLY A 92 -3.87 7.42 -5.72
C GLY A 92 -2.69 6.45 -5.79
N SER A 93 -2.04 6.13 -4.65
CA SER A 93 -0.96 5.14 -4.61
C SER A 93 -1.42 3.71 -4.94
N TYR A 94 -2.72 3.40 -4.80
CA TYR A 94 -3.28 2.11 -5.15
C TYR A 94 -3.91 2.05 -6.54
N SER A 95 -4.26 3.20 -7.14
CA SER A 95 -5.03 3.24 -8.40
C SER A 95 -4.36 2.49 -9.53
N ASN A 96 -3.05 2.71 -9.77
CA ASN A 96 -2.31 2.00 -10.83
C ASN A 96 -2.26 0.49 -10.57
N THR A 97 -1.96 0.08 -9.33
CA THR A 97 -1.90 -1.34 -8.95
C THR A 97 -3.24 -2.05 -9.13
N ILE A 98 -4.35 -1.35 -8.87
CA ILE A 98 -5.70 -1.86 -9.09
C ILE A 98 -5.95 -2.07 -10.58
N GLU A 99 -5.63 -1.08 -11.43
CA GLU A 99 -5.81 -1.18 -12.88
C GLU A 99 -4.96 -2.32 -13.48
N GLU A 100 -3.68 -2.41 -13.13
CA GLU A 100 -2.77 -3.49 -13.55
C GLU A 100 -3.27 -4.87 -13.10
N THR A 101 -3.82 -4.97 -11.88
CA THR A 101 -4.38 -6.22 -11.36
C THR A 101 -5.60 -6.66 -12.16
N ILE A 102 -6.50 -5.74 -12.50
CA ILE A 102 -7.67 -6.04 -13.32
C ILE A 102 -7.24 -6.55 -14.70
N GLU A 103 -6.37 -5.82 -15.39
CA GLU A 103 -5.89 -6.22 -16.72
C GLU A 103 -5.25 -7.60 -16.69
N ARG A 104 -4.30 -7.81 -15.78
CA ARG A 104 -3.56 -9.07 -15.64
C ARG A 104 -4.47 -10.25 -15.34
N GLU A 105 -5.41 -10.10 -14.40
CA GLU A 105 -6.33 -11.19 -14.02
C GLU A 105 -7.34 -11.50 -15.13
N LEU A 106 -7.89 -10.49 -15.80
CA LEU A 106 -8.85 -10.70 -16.88
C LEU A 106 -8.19 -11.25 -18.14
N GLN A 107 -7.04 -10.70 -18.55
CA GLN A 107 -6.28 -11.22 -19.67
C GLN A 107 -5.79 -12.64 -19.40
N GLY A 108 -5.26 -12.89 -18.19
CA GLY A 108 -4.84 -14.22 -17.77
C GLY A 108 -5.99 -15.23 -17.75
N SER A 109 -7.18 -14.82 -17.30
CA SER A 109 -8.39 -15.68 -17.30
C SER A 109 -8.88 -15.98 -18.71
N PHE A 110 -8.81 -15.02 -19.62
CA PHE A 110 -9.13 -15.19 -21.03
C PHE A 110 -8.18 -16.18 -21.71
N SER A 111 -6.87 -15.96 -21.63
CA SER A 111 -5.88 -16.86 -22.25
C SER A 111 -5.89 -18.26 -21.63
N LYS A 112 -6.16 -18.39 -20.34
CA LYS A 112 -6.39 -19.71 -19.71
C LYS A 112 -7.63 -20.41 -20.28
N GLY A 113 -8.70 -19.65 -20.56
CA GLY A 113 -9.89 -20.16 -21.23
C GLY A 113 -9.60 -20.67 -22.64
N GLU A 114 -8.84 -19.90 -23.42
CA GLU A 114 -8.40 -20.31 -24.76
C GLU A 114 -7.60 -21.63 -24.68
N ASN A 115 -6.54 -21.65 -23.89
CA ASN A 115 -5.67 -22.82 -23.76
C ASN A 115 -6.43 -24.06 -23.28
N ARG A 116 -7.41 -23.90 -22.38
CA ARG A 116 -8.20 -25.03 -21.88
C ARG A 116 -8.99 -25.73 -22.99
N VAL A 117 -9.57 -24.96 -23.92
CA VAL A 117 -10.32 -25.54 -25.04
C VAL A 117 -9.38 -26.11 -26.09
N ASP A 118 -8.29 -25.40 -26.42
CA ASP A 118 -7.25 -25.90 -27.33
C ASP A 118 -6.68 -27.24 -26.84
N ASP A 119 -6.29 -27.33 -25.57
CA ASP A 119 -5.73 -28.55 -24.96
C ASP A 119 -6.75 -29.71 -24.99
N LEU A 120 -8.03 -29.39 -24.71
CA LEU A 120 -9.12 -30.37 -24.74
C LEU A 120 -9.33 -30.93 -26.15
N VAL A 121 -9.41 -30.06 -27.16
CA VAL A 121 -9.61 -30.45 -28.57
C VAL A 121 -8.39 -31.21 -29.08
N ASN A 122 -7.18 -30.72 -28.83
CA ASN A 122 -5.94 -31.41 -29.23
C ASN A 122 -5.83 -32.81 -28.60
N SER A 123 -6.23 -32.96 -27.34
CA SER A 123 -6.26 -34.26 -26.66
C SER A 123 -7.30 -35.19 -27.28
N PHE A 124 -8.46 -34.64 -27.66
CA PHE A 124 -9.49 -35.39 -28.35
C PHE A 124 -9.05 -35.86 -29.75
N GLU A 125 -8.43 -34.99 -30.54
CA GLU A 125 -7.91 -35.34 -31.87
C GLU A 125 -6.85 -36.44 -31.80
N LYS A 126 -5.91 -36.35 -30.86
CA LYS A 126 -4.90 -37.40 -30.62
C LYS A 126 -5.53 -38.73 -30.22
N ALA A 127 -6.50 -38.71 -29.31
CA ALA A 127 -7.19 -39.94 -28.89
C ALA A 127 -7.96 -40.59 -30.05
N LYS A 128 -8.54 -39.77 -30.95
CA LYS A 128 -9.19 -40.24 -32.18
C LYS A 128 -8.18 -40.86 -33.15
N GLU A 129 -7.02 -40.25 -33.35
CA GLU A 129 -5.93 -40.78 -34.20
C GLU A 129 -5.38 -42.12 -33.66
N ALA A 130 -5.28 -42.26 -32.35
CA ALA A 130 -4.81 -43.47 -31.69
C ALA A 130 -5.80 -44.66 -31.75
N LYS A 131 -7.01 -44.47 -32.29
CA LYS A 131 -8.13 -45.45 -32.27
C LYS A 131 -8.49 -45.96 -30.87
N GLU A 132 -8.13 -45.22 -29.82
CA GLU A 132 -8.59 -45.51 -28.47
C GLU A 132 -10.04 -45.02 -28.31
N GLU A 133 -10.82 -45.62 -27.40
CA GLU A 133 -12.12 -45.03 -27.00
C GLU A 133 -11.83 -43.65 -26.39
N ALA A 134 -11.87 -42.59 -27.20
CA ALA A 134 -11.61 -41.22 -26.77
C ALA A 134 -12.65 -40.81 -25.72
N LYS A 135 -12.30 -40.97 -24.44
CA LYS A 135 -13.05 -40.46 -23.30
C LYS A 135 -12.29 -39.28 -22.75
N VAL A 136 -12.72 -38.09 -23.12
CA VAL A 136 -12.21 -36.87 -22.51
C VAL A 136 -12.94 -36.71 -21.18
N GLY A 137 -12.21 -36.94 -20.08
CA GLY A 137 -12.71 -36.68 -18.74
C GLY A 137 -12.96 -35.19 -18.53
N LEU A 138 -13.94 -34.87 -17.71
CA LEU A 138 -14.02 -33.54 -17.09
C LEU A 138 -12.69 -33.28 -16.36
N PRO A 139 -12.18 -32.03 -16.28
CA PRO A 139 -10.97 -31.72 -15.52
C PRO A 139 -11.02 -32.27 -14.08
N ASP A 140 -9.85 -32.62 -13.53
CA ASP A 140 -9.63 -33.46 -12.34
C ASP A 140 -10.41 -33.08 -11.05
N ASP A 141 -11.15 -31.98 -11.05
CA ASP A 141 -12.02 -31.53 -9.98
C ASP A 141 -13.41 -32.20 -9.94
N ILE A 142 -13.86 -32.96 -10.95
CA ILE A 142 -15.21 -33.58 -10.96
C ILE A 142 -15.22 -34.86 -11.83
N ALA A 143 -15.31 -36.08 -11.28
CA ALA A 143 -15.44 -37.28 -12.14
C ALA A 143 -16.20 -38.47 -11.51
N GLU A 144 -17.17 -39.03 -12.26
CA GLU A 144 -17.44 -40.48 -12.33
C GLU A 144 -18.14 -40.87 -13.66
N ARG A 145 -17.88 -42.10 -14.16
CA ARG A 145 -17.88 -42.56 -15.58
C ARG A 145 -19.22 -43.12 -16.12
N GLN A 146 -19.45 -43.09 -17.46
CA GLN A 146 -19.68 -44.26 -18.37
C GLN A 146 -20.10 -43.89 -19.84
N LYS A 147 -20.05 -44.89 -20.75
CA LYS A 147 -19.86 -44.90 -22.24
C LYS A 147 -21.11 -44.64 -23.15
N LYS A 148 -20.94 -44.00 -24.32
CA LYS A 148 -21.17 -44.52 -25.71
C LYS A 148 -21.24 -43.42 -26.83
N THR A 149 -20.84 -43.84 -28.03
CA THR A 149 -20.44 -43.21 -29.32
C THR A 149 -21.47 -42.33 -30.10
N ILE A 150 -21.04 -41.34 -30.92
CA ILE A 150 -21.34 -41.13 -32.39
C ILE A 150 -21.00 -39.69 -32.96
N ASN A 151 -20.50 -39.68 -34.22
CA ASN A 151 -20.43 -38.75 -35.41
C ASN A 151 -20.32 -37.20 -35.41
N LYS A 152 -19.46 -36.70 -36.33
CA LYS A 152 -19.13 -35.29 -36.66
C LYS A 152 -20.06 -34.68 -37.74
N GLY A 153 -20.44 -33.41 -37.57
CA GLY A 153 -20.87 -32.49 -38.64
C GLY A 153 -19.78 -31.45 -38.96
N ASN A 154 -19.79 -30.90 -40.17
CA ASN A 154 -18.75 -30.01 -40.74
C ASN A 154 -18.91 -28.54 -40.30
N VAL A 155 -17.78 -27.85 -40.08
CA VAL A 155 -17.68 -26.45 -39.66
C VAL A 155 -17.35 -25.55 -40.87
N PRO A 156 -18.08 -24.44 -41.11
CA PRO A 156 -17.71 -23.41 -42.10
C PRO A 156 -16.68 -22.41 -41.54
N GLU A 157 -15.69 -22.03 -42.36
CA GLU A 157 -14.67 -21.01 -42.05
C GLU A 157 -15.15 -19.60 -42.45
N ASP A 158 -15.31 -18.67 -41.50
CA ASP A 158 -15.47 -17.24 -41.80
C ASP A 158 -14.57 -16.35 -40.91
N LYS A 159 -13.75 -15.50 -41.55
CA LYS A 159 -12.62 -14.77 -40.93
C LYS A 159 -12.98 -13.44 -40.26
N ASP A 160 -14.19 -12.92 -40.43
CA ASP A 160 -14.64 -11.65 -39.83
C ASP A 160 -15.07 -11.78 -38.36
N PHE A 161 -15.05 -12.99 -37.83
CA PHE A 161 -15.67 -13.33 -36.56
C PHE A 161 -14.69 -13.34 -35.38
N PHE A 162 -13.39 -13.58 -35.64
CA PHE A 162 -12.39 -13.87 -34.60
C PHE A 162 -12.08 -12.72 -33.64
N GLY A 163 -12.43 -11.46 -33.96
CA GLY A 163 -12.11 -10.28 -33.13
C GLY A 163 -13.21 -9.84 -32.15
N LEU A 164 -14.37 -10.51 -32.11
CA LEU A 164 -15.50 -10.07 -31.28
C LEU A 164 -15.28 -10.35 -29.79
N ASN A 165 -14.65 -11.47 -29.44
CA ASN A 165 -14.42 -11.83 -28.04
C ASN A 165 -13.30 -11.02 -27.39
N GLU A 166 -12.26 -10.59 -28.11
CA GLU A 166 -11.30 -9.58 -27.60
C GLU A 166 -11.96 -8.22 -27.39
N LYS A 167 -12.85 -7.79 -28.30
CA LYS A 167 -13.63 -6.55 -28.11
C LYS A 167 -14.51 -6.63 -26.86
N LYS A 168 -15.18 -7.76 -26.63
CA LYS A 168 -15.96 -8.02 -25.41
C LYS A 168 -15.07 -8.05 -24.15
N LEU A 169 -13.85 -8.60 -24.24
CA LEU A 169 -12.87 -8.60 -23.14
C LEU A 169 -12.43 -7.18 -22.78
N ASN A 170 -12.07 -6.36 -23.78
CA ASN A 170 -11.67 -4.97 -23.56
C ASN A 170 -12.82 -4.16 -22.94
N ALA A 171 -14.05 -4.32 -23.44
CA ALA A 171 -15.22 -3.67 -22.86
C ALA A 171 -15.48 -4.13 -21.41
N LEU A 172 -15.23 -5.40 -21.09
CA LEU A 172 -15.33 -5.94 -19.73
C LEU A 172 -14.26 -5.33 -18.82
N GLN A 173 -13.01 -5.25 -19.27
CA GLN A 173 -11.91 -4.59 -18.55
C GLN A 173 -12.24 -3.12 -18.26
N ASP A 174 -12.69 -2.38 -19.27
CA ASP A 174 -13.06 -0.96 -19.12
C ASP A 174 -14.21 -0.76 -18.14
N THR A 175 -15.21 -1.65 -18.18
CA THR A 175 -16.34 -1.63 -17.24
C THR A 175 -15.87 -1.83 -15.80
N VAL A 176 -15.06 -2.86 -15.55
CA VAL A 176 -14.56 -3.15 -14.18
C VAL A 176 -13.66 -2.04 -13.67
N LYS A 177 -12.76 -1.50 -14.52
CA LYS A 177 -11.92 -0.34 -14.17
C LYS A 177 -12.76 0.87 -13.80
N ARG A 178 -13.75 1.21 -14.62
CA ARG A 178 -14.66 2.33 -14.35
C ARG A 178 -15.41 2.13 -13.03
N ASP A 179 -16.02 0.96 -12.82
CA ASP A 179 -16.81 0.68 -11.62
C ASP A 179 -15.94 0.77 -10.34
N LEU A 180 -14.71 0.26 -10.37
CA LEU A 180 -13.78 0.34 -9.24
C LEU A 180 -13.21 1.75 -9.03
N LYS A 181 -13.02 2.53 -10.10
CA LYS A 181 -12.63 3.94 -10.02
C LYS A 181 -13.75 4.80 -9.43
N GLU A 182 -15.00 4.59 -9.85
CA GLU A 182 -16.16 5.23 -9.23
C GLU A 182 -16.27 4.89 -7.75
N ALA A 183 -16.00 3.63 -7.40
CA ALA A 183 -15.95 3.20 -6.02
C ALA A 183 -14.84 3.90 -5.22
N GLN A 184 -13.63 4.05 -5.77
CA GLN A 184 -12.54 4.84 -5.16
C GLN A 184 -12.97 6.30 -4.91
N HIS A 185 -13.66 6.94 -5.87
CA HIS A 185 -14.21 8.29 -5.68
C HIS A 185 -15.31 8.35 -4.61
N ALA A 186 -16.14 7.31 -4.49
CA ALA A 186 -17.13 7.19 -3.43
C ALA A 186 -16.47 7.03 -2.05
N VAL A 187 -15.33 6.31 -1.97
CA VAL A 187 -14.53 6.21 -0.75
C VAL A 187 -14.04 7.59 -0.29
N LEU A 188 -13.48 8.41 -1.18
CA LEU A 188 -13.01 9.76 -0.84
C LEU A 188 -14.11 10.61 -0.20
N ARG A 189 -15.29 10.64 -0.83
CA ARG A 189 -16.46 11.35 -0.31
C ARG A 189 -16.89 10.80 1.04
N LYS A 190 -16.96 9.47 1.18
CA LYS A 190 -17.33 8.81 2.42
C LYS A 190 -16.36 9.13 3.57
N MET A 191 -15.06 9.15 3.32
CA MET A 191 -14.06 9.48 4.34
C MET A 191 -14.14 10.95 4.77
N ASP A 192 -14.41 11.87 3.85
CA ASP A 192 -14.65 13.28 4.18
C ASP A 192 -15.89 13.43 5.09
N ASP A 193 -16.98 12.75 4.75
CA ASP A 193 -18.21 12.75 5.55
C ASP A 193 -17.99 12.14 6.94
N VAL A 194 -17.30 11.00 7.02
CA VAL A 194 -16.98 10.33 8.29
C VAL A 194 -16.13 11.24 9.18
N TYR A 195 -15.12 11.89 8.61
CA TYR A 195 -14.26 12.82 9.37
C TYR A 195 -15.06 14.03 9.89
N ARG A 196 -15.88 14.66 9.03
CA ARG A 196 -16.77 15.77 9.41
C ARG A 196 -17.77 15.39 10.50
N GLN A 197 -18.44 14.24 10.34
CA GLN A 197 -19.39 13.72 11.33
C GLN A 197 -18.69 13.39 12.64
N THR A 198 -17.50 12.80 12.58
CA THR A 198 -16.74 12.46 13.77
C THR A 198 -16.37 13.71 14.56
N ILE A 199 -15.88 14.75 13.88
CA ILE A 199 -15.60 16.06 14.50
C ILE A 199 -16.85 16.64 15.17
N PHE A 200 -17.99 16.63 14.48
CA PHE A 200 -19.25 17.16 15.00
C PHE A 200 -19.76 16.37 16.21
N LYS A 201 -19.83 15.04 16.11
CA LYS A 201 -20.28 14.17 17.21
C LYS A 201 -19.37 14.25 18.43
N THR A 202 -18.05 14.23 18.21
CA THR A 202 -17.05 14.36 19.29
C THR A 202 -17.25 15.66 20.06
N HIS A 203 -17.52 16.76 19.35
CA HIS A 203 -17.83 18.04 19.96
C HIS A 203 -19.06 17.99 20.87
N VAL A 204 -20.17 17.42 20.39
CA VAL A 204 -21.41 17.27 21.18
C VAL A 204 -21.16 16.43 22.43
N TYR A 205 -20.41 15.32 22.32
CA TYR A 205 -20.09 14.47 23.47
C TYR A 205 -19.22 15.17 24.51
N MET A 206 -18.25 15.99 24.09
CA MET A 206 -17.42 16.75 25.01
C MET A 206 -18.18 17.86 25.73
N GLN A 207 -19.11 18.55 25.06
CA GLN A 207 -19.97 19.56 25.69
C GLN A 207 -20.86 18.98 26.80
N SER A 208 -21.19 17.70 26.73
CA SER A 208 -21.94 17.02 27.78
C SER A 208 -21.15 16.86 29.10
N GLY A 209 -19.83 17.09 29.10
CA GLY A 209 -18.96 17.02 30.28
C GLY A 209 -18.75 15.61 30.87
N THR A 210 -19.40 14.58 30.32
CA THR A 210 -19.41 13.22 30.90
C THR A 210 -18.36 12.26 30.33
N LYS A 211 -17.63 12.66 29.27
CA LYS A 211 -16.77 11.77 28.49
C LYS A 211 -15.41 12.40 28.20
N SER A 212 -14.36 11.60 28.26
CA SER A 212 -13.04 12.03 27.80
C SER A 212 -13.02 12.22 26.28
N LEU A 213 -12.06 13.00 25.76
CA LEU A 213 -11.88 13.19 24.31
C LEU A 213 -11.73 11.85 23.57
N TYR A 214 -11.00 10.89 24.13
CA TYR A 214 -10.84 9.56 23.55
C TYR A 214 -12.18 8.80 23.47
N GLN A 215 -12.96 8.82 24.56
CA GLN A 215 -14.29 8.20 24.58
C GLN A 215 -15.23 8.88 23.57
N ALA A 216 -15.16 10.21 23.44
CA ALA A 216 -15.96 10.96 22.49
C ALA A 216 -15.60 10.63 21.02
N ILE A 217 -14.32 10.53 20.68
CA ILE A 217 -13.84 10.12 19.36
C ILE A 217 -14.23 8.67 19.06
N ASP A 218 -14.03 7.76 20.00
CA ASP A 218 -14.37 6.35 19.83
C ASP A 218 -15.89 6.17 19.64
N MET A 219 -16.72 6.86 20.42
CA MET A 219 -18.18 6.87 20.20
C MET A 219 -18.57 7.49 18.84
N ALA A 220 -17.87 8.53 18.41
CA ALA A 220 -18.15 9.22 17.16
C ALA A 220 -17.72 8.41 15.92
N THR A 221 -16.66 7.60 16.04
CA THR A 221 -16.14 6.72 14.98
C THR A 221 -16.71 5.32 15.01
N LYS A 222 -17.37 4.90 16.09
CA LYS A 222 -17.95 3.55 16.29
C LYS A 222 -18.75 3.07 15.08
N ASP A 223 -19.70 3.88 14.61
CA ASP A 223 -20.54 3.54 13.45
C ASP A 223 -19.72 3.27 12.17
N PHE A 224 -18.64 4.02 11.98
CA PHE A 224 -17.75 3.88 10.84
C PHE A 224 -16.88 2.64 10.97
N LEU A 225 -16.25 2.41 12.13
CA LEU A 225 -15.44 1.22 12.38
C LEU A 225 -16.27 -0.07 12.27
N ASP A 226 -17.51 -0.03 12.75
CA ASP A 226 -18.46 -1.14 12.67
C ASP A 226 -18.82 -1.50 11.23
N LYS A 227 -19.07 -0.48 10.39
CA LYS A 227 -19.55 -0.68 9.01
C LYS A 227 -18.40 -0.79 8.01
N GLY A 228 -17.24 -0.24 8.34
CA GLY A 228 -16.16 0.02 7.42
C GLY A 228 -16.53 1.04 6.34
N ILE A 229 -15.77 1.05 5.26
CA ILE A 229 -16.03 1.84 4.06
C ILE A 229 -17.12 1.11 3.24
N ASN A 230 -18.39 1.41 3.54
CA ASN A 230 -19.56 0.83 2.90
C ASN A 230 -20.29 1.81 1.95
N CYS A 231 -19.53 2.45 1.08
CA CYS A 231 -20.01 3.52 0.19
C CYS A 231 -20.74 3.03 -1.08
N ILE A 232 -20.89 1.72 -1.26
CA ILE A 232 -21.57 1.12 -2.40
C ILE A 232 -22.93 0.63 -1.97
N GLU A 233 -23.97 1.07 -2.68
CA GLU A 233 -25.36 0.72 -2.43
C GLU A 233 -25.91 -0.07 -3.62
N TYR A 234 -26.47 -1.25 -3.35
CA TYR A 234 -27.16 -2.05 -4.34
C TYR A 234 -28.57 -1.53 -4.58
N LYS A 235 -29.21 -1.96 -5.68
CA LYS A 235 -30.57 -1.57 -6.05
C LYS A 235 -31.62 -1.83 -4.96
N ASN A 236 -31.37 -2.79 -4.08
CA ASN A 236 -32.24 -3.13 -2.95
C ASN A 236 -31.94 -2.30 -1.68
N GLY A 237 -31.12 -1.25 -1.77
CA GLY A 237 -30.72 -0.39 -0.65
C GLY A 237 -29.66 -1.01 0.27
N ALA A 238 -29.25 -2.26 0.05
CA ALA A 238 -28.20 -2.90 0.84
C ALA A 238 -26.85 -2.24 0.55
N ARG A 239 -26.10 -1.92 1.61
CA ARG A 239 -24.75 -1.38 1.49
C ARG A 239 -23.69 -2.46 1.68
N VAL A 240 -22.67 -2.44 0.84
CA VAL A 240 -21.58 -3.42 0.85
C VAL A 240 -20.26 -2.72 1.15
N ASN A 241 -19.38 -3.39 1.89
CA ASN A 241 -18.02 -2.94 2.10
C ASN A 241 -17.23 -2.98 0.79
N ILE A 242 -16.40 -1.97 0.56
CA ILE A 242 -15.63 -1.78 -0.68
C ILE A 242 -14.78 -2.99 -1.07
N ALA A 243 -14.10 -3.63 -0.12
CA ALA A 243 -13.26 -4.79 -0.42
C ALA A 243 -14.08 -6.00 -0.85
N SER A 244 -15.25 -6.19 -0.23
CA SER A 244 -16.18 -7.26 -0.63
C SER A 244 -16.77 -7.03 -2.01
N TYR A 245 -17.04 -5.77 -2.36
CA TYR A 245 -17.47 -5.41 -3.72
C TYR A 245 -16.37 -5.68 -4.75
N ALA A 246 -15.13 -5.29 -4.45
CA ALA A 246 -14.00 -5.50 -5.35
C ALA A 246 -13.72 -6.98 -5.60
N GLU A 247 -13.73 -7.83 -4.55
CA GLU A 247 -13.63 -9.30 -4.67
C GLU A 247 -14.72 -9.84 -5.61
N MET A 248 -15.98 -9.45 -5.35
CA MET A 248 -17.13 -9.90 -6.14
C MET A 248 -17.04 -9.47 -7.60
N ALA A 249 -16.72 -8.19 -7.86
CA ALA A 249 -16.65 -7.61 -9.19
C ALA A 249 -15.56 -8.28 -10.03
N LEU A 250 -14.33 -8.37 -9.48
CA LEU A 250 -13.23 -9.00 -10.19
C LEU A 250 -13.46 -10.48 -10.42
N ARG A 251 -13.90 -11.24 -9.41
CA ARG A 251 -14.18 -12.68 -9.57
C ARG A 251 -15.24 -12.96 -10.64
N THR A 252 -16.29 -12.15 -10.67
CA THR A 252 -17.35 -12.28 -11.69
C THR A 252 -16.80 -11.95 -13.08
N ALA A 253 -15.98 -10.91 -13.19
CA ALA A 253 -15.35 -10.54 -14.44
C ALA A 253 -14.32 -11.56 -14.92
N SER A 254 -13.49 -12.12 -14.04
CA SER A 254 -12.52 -13.17 -14.36
C SER A 254 -13.22 -14.41 -14.93
N GLN A 255 -14.33 -14.82 -14.31
CA GLN A 255 -15.12 -15.92 -14.83
C GLN A 255 -15.68 -15.63 -16.24
N ARG A 256 -16.22 -14.42 -16.47
CA ARG A 256 -16.68 -14.01 -17.80
C ARG A 256 -15.56 -13.95 -18.82
N ALA A 257 -14.36 -13.50 -18.42
CA ALA A 257 -13.18 -13.48 -19.28
C ALA A 257 -12.77 -14.90 -19.67
N THR A 258 -12.81 -15.86 -18.74
CA THR A 258 -12.62 -17.29 -19.07
C THR A 258 -13.65 -17.77 -20.07
N PHE A 259 -14.94 -17.48 -19.89
CA PHE A 259 -15.97 -17.88 -20.86
C PHE A 259 -15.77 -17.25 -22.24
N LEU A 260 -15.31 -15.99 -22.32
CA LEU A 260 -14.98 -15.35 -23.58
C LEU A 260 -13.81 -16.04 -24.29
N GLY A 261 -12.76 -16.44 -23.56
CA GLY A 261 -11.62 -17.15 -24.11
C GLY A 261 -11.98 -18.57 -24.56
N GLU A 262 -12.71 -19.31 -23.73
CA GLU A 262 -13.24 -20.63 -24.10
C GLU A 262 -14.19 -20.53 -25.30
N GLY A 263 -15.08 -19.54 -25.30
CA GLY A 263 -16.07 -19.29 -26.35
C GLY A 263 -15.42 -18.97 -27.69
N LYS A 264 -14.35 -18.15 -27.68
CA LYS A 264 -13.55 -17.89 -28.88
C LYS A 264 -13.05 -19.19 -29.50
N LYS A 265 -12.40 -20.05 -28.70
CA LYS A 265 -11.88 -21.33 -29.20
C LYS A 265 -12.97 -22.30 -29.64
N ARG A 266 -14.06 -22.37 -28.90
CA ARG A 266 -15.27 -23.11 -29.30
C ARG A 266 -15.76 -22.69 -30.68
N ASP A 267 -15.78 -21.39 -30.97
CA ASP A 267 -16.11 -20.87 -32.29
C ASP A 267 -15.11 -21.30 -33.37
N GLU A 268 -13.79 -21.20 -33.10
CA GLU A 268 -12.76 -21.63 -34.06
C GLU A 268 -12.92 -23.11 -34.45
N PHE A 269 -13.37 -23.95 -33.51
CA PHE A 269 -13.60 -25.38 -33.70
C PHE A 269 -15.03 -25.74 -34.10
N GLY A 270 -15.96 -24.78 -34.18
CA GLY A 270 -17.39 -25.01 -34.46
C GLY A 270 -18.10 -25.89 -33.43
N ILE A 271 -17.73 -25.76 -32.14
CA ILE A 271 -18.30 -26.54 -31.03
C ILE A 271 -19.09 -25.62 -30.11
N HIS A 272 -20.40 -25.52 -30.33
CA HIS A 272 -21.24 -24.57 -29.61
C HIS A 272 -22.01 -25.16 -28.41
N LEU A 273 -21.76 -26.44 -28.09
CA LEU A 273 -22.42 -27.12 -26.97
C LEU A 273 -21.55 -27.09 -25.71
N VAL A 274 -22.19 -26.79 -24.59
CA VAL A 274 -21.56 -26.76 -23.26
C VAL A 274 -22.41 -27.50 -22.24
N VAL A 275 -21.76 -28.18 -21.29
CA VAL A 275 -22.42 -28.76 -20.12
C VAL A 275 -22.11 -27.93 -18.89
N VAL A 276 -23.14 -27.67 -18.09
CA VAL A 276 -23.01 -26.91 -16.83
C VAL A 276 -22.38 -27.80 -15.76
N SER A 277 -21.35 -27.31 -15.08
CA SER A 277 -20.72 -28.02 -13.97
C SER A 277 -21.70 -28.32 -12.82
N ALA A 278 -21.42 -29.36 -12.04
CA ALA A 278 -22.21 -29.71 -10.86
C ALA A 278 -21.40 -29.51 -9.57
N HIS A 279 -22.05 -29.00 -8.53
CA HIS A 279 -21.47 -28.67 -7.22
C HIS A 279 -22.43 -29.06 -6.09
N ALA A 280 -21.87 -29.62 -5.02
CA ALA A 280 -22.62 -30.01 -3.82
C ALA A 280 -23.10 -28.81 -2.95
N ASN A 281 -22.79 -27.58 -3.33
CA ASN A 281 -23.16 -26.35 -2.61
C ASN A 281 -23.67 -25.26 -3.56
N THR A 282 -24.63 -25.62 -4.42
CA THR A 282 -25.25 -24.70 -5.38
C THR A 282 -26.32 -23.80 -4.75
N CYS A 283 -26.61 -22.66 -5.38
CA CYS A 283 -27.74 -21.82 -5.01
C CYS A 283 -29.02 -22.24 -5.76
N ALA A 284 -30.19 -21.82 -5.25
CA ALA A 284 -31.48 -22.15 -5.86
C ALA A 284 -31.62 -21.67 -7.31
N MET A 285 -30.99 -20.57 -7.71
CA MET A 285 -31.04 -20.05 -9.09
C MET A 285 -30.28 -20.94 -10.07
N CYS A 286 -29.16 -21.52 -9.64
CA CYS A 286 -28.30 -22.33 -10.49
C CYS A 286 -28.62 -23.83 -10.43
N GLU A 287 -29.28 -24.29 -9.37
CA GLU A 287 -29.60 -25.71 -9.14
C GLU A 287 -30.26 -26.35 -10.37
N LYS A 288 -31.29 -25.71 -10.92
CA LYS A 288 -32.04 -26.19 -12.08
C LYS A 288 -31.23 -26.34 -13.37
N TRP A 289 -30.01 -25.82 -13.43
CA TRP A 289 -29.14 -25.84 -14.62
C TRP A 289 -28.00 -26.84 -14.51
N GLN A 290 -27.70 -27.37 -13.33
CA GLN A 290 -26.58 -28.29 -13.14
C GLN A 290 -26.71 -29.54 -14.02
N GLY A 291 -25.61 -29.91 -14.69
CA GLY A 291 -25.56 -31.09 -15.57
C GLY A 291 -26.35 -30.97 -16.87
N LYS A 292 -27.04 -29.85 -17.13
CA LYS A 292 -27.72 -29.62 -18.41
C LYS A 292 -26.72 -29.24 -19.49
N VAL A 293 -26.96 -29.77 -20.69
CA VAL A 293 -26.32 -29.32 -21.92
C VAL A 293 -27.07 -28.09 -22.42
N LEU A 294 -26.33 -27.05 -22.81
CA LEU A 294 -26.82 -25.78 -23.33
C LEU A 294 -26.09 -25.45 -24.63
N ILE A 295 -26.75 -24.69 -25.49
CA ILE A 295 -26.10 -24.04 -26.64
C ILE A 295 -25.57 -22.69 -26.18
N ASP A 296 -24.26 -22.48 -26.34
CA ASP A 296 -23.58 -21.24 -25.95
C ASP A 296 -23.72 -20.19 -27.06
N ASP A 297 -24.84 -19.47 -27.03
CA ASP A 297 -25.21 -18.38 -27.94
C ASP A 297 -24.61 -17.01 -27.55
N ILE A 298 -23.84 -16.95 -26.46
CA ILE A 298 -23.32 -15.69 -25.89
C ILE A 298 -21.82 -15.55 -26.16
N PHE A 299 -21.07 -16.60 -25.82
CA PHE A 299 -19.62 -16.60 -25.86
C PHE A 299 -19.08 -17.32 -27.10
N SER A 300 -19.78 -18.37 -27.55
CA SER A 300 -19.46 -19.11 -28.77
C SER A 300 -20.57 -19.07 -29.83
N HIS A 301 -21.33 -17.96 -29.92
CA HIS A 301 -22.32 -17.63 -30.97
C HIS A 301 -23.15 -18.79 -31.59
N GLY A 302 -23.46 -19.81 -30.79
CA GLY A 302 -24.26 -20.94 -31.22
C GLY A 302 -25.69 -20.53 -31.50
N SER A 303 -26.40 -21.37 -32.24
CA SER A 303 -27.79 -21.14 -32.58
C SER A 303 -28.64 -22.39 -32.34
N LYS A 304 -29.96 -22.25 -32.42
CA LYS A 304 -30.89 -23.40 -32.31
C LYS A 304 -30.67 -24.47 -33.38
N SER A 305 -29.89 -24.20 -34.43
CA SER A 305 -29.43 -25.21 -35.39
C SER A 305 -28.52 -26.27 -34.77
N ASP A 306 -27.84 -25.95 -33.66
CA ASP A 306 -26.75 -26.77 -33.12
C ASP A 306 -27.24 -27.90 -32.19
N GLY A 307 -28.56 -27.99 -31.98
CA GLY A 307 -29.19 -29.09 -31.27
C GLY A 307 -30.52 -28.73 -30.58
N GLU A 308 -31.18 -29.72 -30.01
CA GLU A 308 -32.41 -29.56 -29.24
C GLU A 308 -32.15 -29.22 -27.76
N TYR A 309 -31.24 -28.29 -27.50
CA TYR A 309 -30.88 -27.85 -26.14
C TYR A 309 -31.36 -26.42 -25.82
N PRO A 310 -31.58 -26.06 -24.55
CA PRO A 310 -31.85 -24.68 -24.15
C PRO A 310 -30.68 -23.74 -24.48
N LEU A 311 -30.97 -22.46 -24.71
CA LEU A 311 -29.94 -21.45 -24.96
C LEU A 311 -29.32 -21.00 -23.64
N LEU A 312 -28.02 -20.71 -23.65
CA LEU A 312 -27.33 -20.14 -22.50
C LEU A 312 -27.93 -18.77 -22.12
N SER A 313 -28.32 -17.95 -23.09
CA SER A 313 -29.00 -16.67 -22.85
C SER A 313 -30.33 -16.82 -22.12
N GLU A 314 -31.08 -17.89 -22.37
CA GLU A 314 -32.30 -18.21 -21.63
C GLU A 314 -31.97 -18.55 -20.17
N ALA A 315 -30.94 -19.36 -19.94
CA ALA A 315 -30.51 -19.72 -18.60
C ALA A 315 -30.08 -18.49 -17.78
N ILE A 316 -29.29 -17.58 -18.39
CA ILE A 316 -28.83 -16.35 -17.73
C ILE A 316 -30.01 -15.41 -17.42
N LYS A 317 -30.98 -15.25 -18.34
CA LYS A 317 -32.21 -14.47 -18.07
C LYS A 317 -32.97 -15.01 -16.87
N GLN A 318 -32.89 -16.32 -16.63
CA GLN A 318 -33.51 -16.98 -15.47
C GLN A 318 -32.63 -17.02 -14.21
N GLY A 319 -31.50 -16.30 -14.17
CA GLY A 319 -30.65 -16.12 -12.99
C GLY A 319 -29.39 -17.01 -12.93
N PHE A 320 -29.12 -17.81 -13.96
CA PHE A 320 -27.87 -18.57 -14.06
C PHE A 320 -26.65 -17.63 -14.27
N LEU A 321 -25.47 -18.05 -13.82
CA LEU A 321 -24.23 -17.26 -13.88
C LEU A 321 -24.36 -15.86 -13.24
N HIS A 322 -25.08 -15.78 -12.12
CA HIS A 322 -25.18 -14.57 -11.31
C HIS A 322 -23.81 -14.12 -10.75
N ALA A 323 -23.75 -12.92 -10.18
CA ALA A 323 -22.54 -12.42 -9.55
C ALA A 323 -22.01 -13.41 -8.49
N ASN A 324 -20.69 -13.60 -8.45
CA ASN A 324 -20.00 -14.53 -7.55
C ASN A 324 -20.32 -16.03 -7.77
N CYS A 325 -20.98 -16.41 -8.86
CA CYS A 325 -21.26 -17.81 -9.21
C CYS A 325 -19.98 -18.66 -9.31
N ARG A 326 -20.07 -19.96 -9.00
CA ARG A 326 -18.96 -20.94 -9.09
C ARG A 326 -19.07 -21.88 -10.30
N HIS A 327 -20.23 -21.90 -10.96
CA HIS A 327 -20.45 -22.78 -12.11
C HIS A 327 -19.56 -22.38 -13.27
N THR A 328 -18.99 -23.39 -13.93
CA THR A 328 -18.25 -23.22 -15.18
C THR A 328 -19.03 -23.86 -16.33
N LEU A 329 -18.71 -23.44 -17.55
CA LEU A 329 -19.20 -24.05 -18.77
C LEU A 329 -18.11 -24.99 -19.28
N ILE A 330 -18.44 -26.26 -19.46
CA ILE A 330 -17.49 -27.26 -19.94
C ILE A 330 -17.87 -27.59 -21.37
N THR A 331 -16.91 -27.56 -22.29
CA THR A 331 -17.17 -27.90 -23.70
C THR A 331 -17.72 -29.32 -23.78
N TYR A 332 -18.86 -29.48 -24.44
CA TYR A 332 -19.58 -30.74 -24.53
C TYR A 332 -19.50 -31.30 -25.95
N PHE A 333 -18.91 -32.49 -26.05
CA PHE A 333 -18.91 -33.29 -27.26
C PHE A 333 -19.94 -34.41 -27.10
N GLU A 334 -20.96 -34.42 -27.97
CA GLU A 334 -21.99 -35.45 -27.96
C GLU A 334 -21.39 -36.86 -28.05
N GLY A 335 -21.85 -37.75 -27.18
CA GLY A 335 -21.38 -39.15 -27.10
C GLY A 335 -19.94 -39.35 -26.60
N ILE A 336 -19.23 -38.27 -26.26
CA ILE A 336 -17.83 -38.31 -25.82
C ILE A 336 -17.69 -37.77 -24.40
N THR A 337 -18.29 -36.61 -24.13
CA THR A 337 -18.20 -35.96 -22.83
C THR A 337 -19.20 -36.60 -21.87
N SER A 338 -18.71 -37.15 -20.76
CA SER A 338 -19.59 -37.65 -19.70
C SER A 338 -20.21 -36.48 -18.93
N LEU A 339 -21.54 -36.50 -18.79
CA LEU A 339 -22.25 -35.53 -17.98
C LEU A 339 -21.82 -35.65 -16.51
N PRO A 340 -21.68 -34.53 -15.78
CA PRO A 340 -21.34 -34.57 -14.37
C PRO A 340 -22.47 -35.21 -13.55
N THR A 341 -22.11 -35.91 -12.49
CA THR A 341 -23.08 -36.39 -11.50
C THR A 341 -23.66 -35.20 -10.75
N VAL A 342 -24.98 -35.00 -10.86
CA VAL A 342 -25.68 -33.88 -10.21
C VAL A 342 -26.07 -34.29 -8.78
N PRO A 343 -25.56 -33.60 -7.73
CA PRO A 343 -25.97 -33.85 -6.35
C PRO A 343 -27.46 -33.56 -6.13
N ASP A 344 -28.04 -34.07 -5.03
CA ASP A 344 -29.41 -33.73 -4.65
C ASP A 344 -29.56 -32.21 -4.47
N GLY A 345 -30.48 -31.61 -5.24
CA GLY A 345 -30.66 -30.16 -5.28
C GLY A 345 -31.06 -29.58 -3.93
N LYS A 346 -31.88 -30.29 -3.15
CA LYS A 346 -32.31 -29.83 -1.82
C LYS A 346 -31.15 -29.82 -0.84
N GLU A 347 -30.36 -30.89 -0.80
CA GLU A 347 -29.16 -30.96 0.03
C GLU A 347 -28.11 -29.91 -0.40
N ALA A 348 -27.95 -29.68 -1.69
CA ALA A 348 -27.00 -28.70 -2.21
C ALA A 348 -27.38 -27.26 -1.83
N ILE A 349 -28.67 -26.91 -1.94
CA ILE A 349 -29.20 -25.60 -1.48
C ILE A 349 -29.02 -25.45 0.02
N LYS A 350 -29.32 -26.49 0.81
CA LYS A 350 -29.13 -26.48 2.26
C LYS A 350 -27.66 -26.24 2.62
N THR A 351 -26.73 -26.93 1.94
CA THR A 351 -25.29 -26.74 2.14
C THR A 351 -24.86 -25.31 1.78
N TYR A 352 -25.39 -24.76 0.68
CA TYR A 352 -25.15 -23.37 0.30
C TYR A 352 -25.64 -22.37 1.36
N GLU A 353 -26.83 -22.57 1.94
CA GLU A 353 -27.35 -21.71 3.01
C GLU A 353 -26.48 -21.74 4.27
N VAL A 354 -25.99 -22.92 4.67
CA VAL A 354 -25.04 -23.04 5.79
C VAL A 354 -23.71 -22.37 5.43
N GLU A 355 -23.23 -22.50 4.19
CA GLU A 355 -22.06 -21.75 3.75
C GLU A 355 -22.30 -20.23 3.83
N GLN A 356 -23.48 -19.72 3.48
CA GLN A 356 -23.78 -18.29 3.65
C GLN A 356 -23.72 -17.84 5.11
N LYS A 357 -24.15 -18.70 6.06
CA LYS A 357 -23.95 -18.46 7.51
C LYS A 357 -22.48 -18.45 7.89
N GLN A 358 -21.67 -19.36 7.34
CA GLN A 358 -20.22 -19.36 7.51
C GLN A 358 -19.62 -18.02 7.02
N ARG A 359 -19.99 -17.56 5.83
CA ARG A 359 -19.53 -16.27 5.28
C ARG A 359 -19.99 -15.09 6.12
N ALA A 360 -21.15 -15.16 6.75
CA ALA A 360 -21.62 -14.13 7.67
C ALA A 360 -20.74 -14.04 8.93
N LEU A 361 -20.40 -15.19 9.53
CA LEU A 361 -19.49 -15.25 10.68
C LEU A 361 -18.08 -14.74 10.33
N GLU A 362 -17.53 -15.16 9.19
CA GLU A 362 -16.23 -14.65 8.70
C GLU A 362 -16.24 -13.12 8.53
N ARG A 363 -17.34 -12.54 8.03
CA ARG A 363 -17.50 -11.08 7.95
C ARG A 363 -17.54 -10.43 9.33
N GLN A 364 -18.17 -11.05 10.32
CA GLN A 364 -18.17 -10.54 11.71
C GLN A 364 -16.76 -10.58 12.31
N ILE A 365 -16.01 -11.67 12.11
CA ILE A 365 -14.63 -11.79 12.56
C ILE A 365 -13.77 -10.67 11.96
N ARG A 366 -13.85 -10.44 10.64
CA ARG A 366 -13.13 -9.33 9.99
C ARG A 366 -13.56 -7.96 10.50
N LYS A 367 -14.87 -7.75 10.70
CA LYS A 367 -15.41 -6.50 11.29
C LYS A 367 -14.76 -6.21 12.64
N TRP A 368 -14.77 -7.16 13.57
CA TRP A 368 -14.27 -6.93 14.93
C TRP A 368 -12.74 -6.84 14.98
N LYS A 369 -12.03 -7.54 14.10
CA LYS A 369 -10.58 -7.33 13.90
C LYS A 369 -10.27 -5.91 13.42
N ARG A 370 -11.01 -5.39 12.43
CA ARG A 370 -10.87 -4.00 11.97
C ARG A 370 -11.23 -2.99 13.06
N PHE A 371 -12.31 -3.25 13.80
CA PHE A 371 -12.73 -2.40 14.92
C PHE A 371 -11.63 -2.28 15.98
N LYS A 372 -11.04 -3.40 16.38
CA LYS A 372 -9.92 -3.45 17.33
C LYS A 372 -8.72 -2.59 16.89
N ILE A 373 -8.44 -2.52 15.58
CA ILE A 373 -7.35 -1.70 15.04
C ILE A 373 -7.67 -0.21 15.12
N GLY A 374 -8.92 0.17 14.85
CA GLY A 374 -9.33 1.57 14.75
C GLY A 374 -9.66 2.26 16.08
N THR A 375 -9.98 1.49 17.13
CA THR A 375 -10.39 2.02 18.44
C THR A 375 -9.18 2.44 19.29
N THR A 376 -9.33 3.55 20.03
CA THR A 376 -8.26 4.10 20.88
C THR A 376 -8.41 3.75 22.35
N ASP A 377 -9.62 3.45 22.79
CA ASP A 377 -9.96 3.05 24.14
C ASP A 377 -9.60 1.58 24.40
N GLU A 378 -8.95 1.32 25.54
CA GLU A 378 -8.46 -0.02 25.87
C GLU A 378 -9.61 -0.99 26.17
N THR A 379 -10.70 -0.51 26.81
CA THR A 379 -11.91 -1.30 27.08
C THR A 379 -12.54 -1.78 25.77
N ASN A 380 -12.66 -0.89 24.79
CA ASN A 380 -13.19 -1.23 23.48
C ASN A 380 -12.31 -2.24 22.71
N LYS A 381 -10.98 -2.22 22.91
CA LYS A 381 -10.09 -3.23 22.33
C LYS A 381 -10.30 -4.60 22.96
N GLU A 382 -10.50 -4.66 24.27
CA GLU A 382 -10.80 -5.89 25.00
C GLU A 382 -12.15 -6.47 24.56
N ASP A 383 -13.18 -5.62 24.48
CA ASP A 383 -14.51 -6.00 23.97
C ASP A 383 -14.45 -6.56 22.54
N ALA A 384 -13.71 -5.89 21.66
CA ALA A 384 -13.51 -6.35 20.29
C ALA A 384 -12.79 -7.71 20.24
N LEU A 385 -11.78 -7.91 21.09
CA LEU A 385 -11.08 -9.20 21.21
C LEU A 385 -12.02 -10.31 21.70
N MET A 386 -12.87 -10.02 22.69
CA MET A 386 -13.88 -10.97 23.17
C MET A 386 -14.87 -11.33 22.06
N LYS A 387 -15.30 -10.34 21.26
CA LYS A 387 -16.19 -10.58 20.11
C LYS A 387 -15.54 -11.42 19.02
N VAL A 388 -14.27 -11.18 18.69
CA VAL A 388 -13.51 -12.04 17.75
C VAL A 388 -13.52 -13.48 18.24
N ARG A 389 -13.16 -13.73 19.51
CA ARG A 389 -13.16 -15.08 20.10
C ARG A 389 -14.54 -15.72 20.07
N GLN A 390 -15.59 -14.95 20.36
CA GLN A 390 -16.98 -15.40 20.30
C GLN A 390 -17.33 -15.91 18.89
N TYR A 391 -17.10 -15.10 17.85
CA TYR A 391 -17.45 -15.50 16.48
C TYR A 391 -16.54 -16.59 15.92
N GLU A 392 -15.27 -16.65 16.32
CA GLU A 392 -14.37 -17.75 15.97
C GLU A 392 -14.86 -19.07 16.58
N LYS A 393 -15.38 -19.06 17.80
CA LYS A 393 -16.02 -20.22 18.43
C LYS A 393 -17.32 -20.60 17.72
N GLU A 394 -18.20 -19.66 17.44
CA GLU A 394 -19.44 -19.91 16.68
C GLU A 394 -19.15 -20.50 15.29
N LEU A 395 -18.11 -20.00 14.61
CA LEU A 395 -17.65 -20.51 13.32
C LEU A 395 -17.13 -21.95 13.44
N GLN A 396 -16.33 -22.22 14.47
CA GLN A 396 -15.84 -23.57 14.74
C GLN A 396 -16.99 -24.55 15.03
N GLU A 397 -17.96 -24.16 15.86
CA GLU A 397 -19.16 -24.97 16.13
C GLU A 397 -19.99 -25.22 14.87
N LEU A 398 -20.16 -24.19 14.03
CA LEU A 398 -20.88 -24.32 12.75
C LEU A 398 -20.21 -25.35 11.84
N ILE A 399 -18.88 -25.32 11.74
CA ILE A 399 -18.10 -26.25 10.92
C ILE A 399 -18.10 -27.66 11.51
N GLN A 400 -18.02 -27.80 12.84
CA GLN A 400 -18.14 -29.11 13.50
C GLN A 400 -19.50 -29.76 13.26
N ARG A 401 -20.59 -28.97 13.27
CA ARG A 401 -21.94 -29.46 12.96
C ARG A 401 -22.16 -29.73 11.47
N ASN A 402 -21.29 -29.22 10.59
CA ASN A 402 -21.41 -29.34 9.13
C ASN A 402 -20.06 -29.75 8.51
N PRO A 403 -19.67 -31.04 8.60
CA PRO A 403 -18.38 -31.54 8.14
C PRO A 403 -18.06 -31.30 6.65
N GLN A 404 -19.08 -31.04 5.83
CA GLN A 404 -18.95 -30.68 4.42
C GLN A 404 -18.34 -29.28 4.20
N LEU A 405 -18.35 -28.42 5.23
CA LEU A 405 -17.75 -27.08 5.16
C LEU A 405 -16.29 -27.09 5.62
N ARG A 406 -15.50 -26.17 5.04
CA ARG A 406 -14.08 -25.99 5.41
C ARG A 406 -13.83 -24.57 5.87
N ARG A 407 -13.11 -24.44 6.99
CA ARG A 407 -12.61 -23.14 7.48
C ARG A 407 -11.48 -22.66 6.58
N ASN A 408 -11.48 -21.38 6.23
CA ASN A 408 -10.36 -20.76 5.52
C ASN A 408 -9.91 -19.52 6.29
N TYR A 409 -8.83 -19.68 7.07
CA TYR A 409 -8.27 -18.62 7.91
C TYR A 409 -7.91 -17.36 7.12
N LYS A 410 -7.50 -17.48 5.85
CA LYS A 410 -7.22 -16.32 4.99
C LYS A 410 -8.42 -15.42 4.74
N ARG A 411 -9.64 -15.96 4.87
CA ARG A 411 -10.87 -15.17 4.77
C ARG A 411 -11.19 -14.46 6.08
N GLU A 412 -10.60 -14.86 7.20
CA GLU A 412 -10.79 -14.26 8.52
C GLU A 412 -9.66 -13.30 8.89
N GLU A 413 -8.57 -13.33 8.14
CA GLU A 413 -7.62 -12.23 8.07
C GLU A 413 -8.42 -10.98 7.68
N ALA A 414 -8.45 -9.98 8.57
CA ALA A 414 -8.33 -8.62 8.06
C ALA A 414 -6.85 -8.55 7.71
N ASP A 415 -6.48 -8.37 6.43
CA ASP A 415 -5.07 -8.38 6.06
C ASP A 415 -4.35 -7.30 6.86
N ILE A 416 -3.66 -7.83 7.84
CA ILE A 416 -2.89 -7.22 8.89
C ILE A 416 -1.60 -7.99 8.66
N ARG A 417 -0.72 -7.45 7.82
CA ARG A 417 0.62 -7.34 8.36
C ARG A 417 0.38 -6.60 9.67
N SER A 418 0.53 -7.30 10.80
CA SER A 418 0.45 -6.68 12.12
C SER A 418 1.18 -5.34 12.07
N ILE A 419 0.73 -4.30 12.78
CA ILE A 419 1.56 -3.09 12.88
C ILE A 419 3.01 -3.49 13.21
N LYS A 420 3.16 -4.60 13.95
CA LYS A 420 4.37 -5.41 14.15
C LYS A 420 5.03 -5.98 12.87
N GLU A 421 4.34 -6.59 11.91
CA GLU A 421 4.85 -7.05 10.60
C GLU A 421 5.13 -5.92 9.61
N ILE A 422 4.26 -4.90 9.53
CA ILE A 422 4.48 -3.70 8.69
C ILE A 422 5.74 -2.98 9.16
N ASN A 423 5.84 -2.78 10.47
CA ASN A 423 7.02 -2.20 11.08
C ASN A 423 8.07 -3.26 11.39
N HIS A 424 7.95 -4.55 11.03
CA HIS A 424 8.88 -5.59 11.52
C HIS A 424 10.31 -5.27 11.17
N LYS A 425 10.57 -4.76 9.98
CA LYS A 425 11.93 -4.30 9.61
C LYS A 425 12.39 -3.10 10.45
N ALA A 426 11.50 -2.17 10.77
CA ALA A 426 11.84 -0.99 11.58
C ALA A 426 11.95 -1.33 13.08
N ASP A 427 11.05 -2.18 13.58
CA ASP A 427 10.97 -2.68 14.95
C ASP A 427 12.07 -3.69 15.23
N LEU A 428 12.50 -4.50 14.25
CA LEU A 428 13.67 -5.37 14.35
C LEU A 428 14.93 -4.52 14.46
N LYS A 429 15.06 -3.46 13.65
CA LYS A 429 16.16 -2.50 13.78
C LYS A 429 16.16 -1.78 15.13
N GLU A 430 14.98 -1.33 15.60
CA GLU A 430 14.84 -0.71 16.92
C GLU A 430 15.10 -1.72 18.04
N TYR A 431 14.63 -2.94 17.92
CA TYR A 431 14.87 -4.04 18.86
C TYR A 431 16.34 -4.41 18.95
N GLU A 432 17.04 -4.57 17.81
CA GLU A 432 18.47 -4.86 17.75
C GLU A 432 19.30 -3.70 18.31
N LYS A 433 18.91 -2.45 18.05
CA LYS A 433 19.50 -1.27 18.71
C LYS A 433 19.30 -1.34 20.22
N PHE A 434 18.08 -1.65 20.66
CA PHE A 434 17.75 -1.67 22.07
C PHE A 434 18.48 -2.79 22.82
N LYS A 435 18.51 -3.99 22.25
CA LYS A 435 19.21 -5.16 22.79
C LYS A 435 20.72 -4.94 22.83
N ARG A 436 21.30 -4.23 21.86
CA ARG A 436 22.73 -3.89 21.86
C ARG A 436 23.13 -2.93 23.00
N VAL A 437 22.25 -1.99 23.35
CA VAL A 437 22.54 -0.91 24.32
C VAL A 437 22.13 -1.28 25.76
N LEU A 438 21.00 -1.97 25.91
CA LEU A 438 20.39 -2.28 27.21
C LEU A 438 20.40 -3.78 27.55
N ASP A 439 20.75 -4.65 26.61
CA ASP A 439 20.93 -6.10 26.77
C ASP A 439 19.83 -6.75 27.61
N ASN A 440 20.14 -7.14 28.87
CA ASN A 440 19.23 -7.84 29.78
C ASN A 440 17.97 -7.06 30.20
N GLU A 441 17.90 -5.75 29.96
CA GLU A 441 16.73 -4.93 30.31
C GLU A 441 15.67 -4.88 29.20
N VAL A 442 15.97 -5.44 28.01
CA VAL A 442 15.07 -5.52 26.86
C VAL A 442 14.49 -6.94 26.79
N PRO A 443 13.21 -7.12 26.42
CA PRO A 443 12.64 -8.44 26.23
C PRO A 443 13.49 -9.33 25.28
N GLU A 444 13.66 -10.61 25.61
CA GLU A 444 14.60 -11.52 24.91
C GLU A 444 14.29 -11.79 23.43
N THR A 445 13.05 -11.55 23.01
CA THR A 445 12.56 -11.81 21.65
C THR A 445 11.87 -10.58 21.08
N ILE A 446 11.95 -10.42 19.75
CA ILE A 446 11.29 -9.32 19.04
C ILE A 446 9.78 -9.30 19.27
N ASP A 447 9.14 -10.47 19.37
CA ASP A 447 7.70 -10.57 19.60
C ASP A 447 7.29 -9.96 20.95
N LYS A 448 8.06 -10.25 22.01
CA LYS A 448 7.85 -9.69 23.35
C LYS A 448 8.21 -8.21 23.41
N PHE A 449 9.23 -7.78 22.66
CA PHE A 449 9.59 -6.37 22.51
C PHE A 449 8.46 -5.57 21.86
N GLN A 450 7.86 -6.11 20.79
CA GLN A 450 6.73 -5.50 20.12
C GLN A 450 5.45 -5.51 20.98
N GLU A 451 5.22 -6.55 21.79
CA GLU A 451 4.14 -6.52 22.79
C GLU A 451 4.33 -5.39 23.80
N LEU A 452 5.53 -5.22 24.33
CA LEU A 452 5.84 -4.13 25.26
C LEU A 452 5.66 -2.75 24.60
N LYS A 453 6.18 -2.58 23.38
CA LYS A 453 6.13 -1.32 22.61
C LYS A 453 4.71 -0.84 22.34
N TYR A 454 3.82 -1.75 21.91
CA TYR A 454 2.48 -1.36 21.43
C TYR A 454 1.37 -1.50 22.48
N ASN A 455 1.61 -2.25 23.56
CA ASN A 455 0.58 -2.52 24.57
C ASN A 455 0.92 -1.96 25.97
N ASP A 456 2.18 -1.55 26.26
CA ASP A 456 2.56 -0.98 27.56
C ASP A 456 3.31 0.36 27.40
N VAL A 457 2.53 1.42 27.21
CA VAL A 457 3.02 2.79 26.95
C VAL A 457 3.93 3.32 28.05
N LYS A 458 3.68 2.95 29.32
CA LYS A 458 4.47 3.42 30.46
C LYS A 458 5.85 2.76 30.48
N LYS A 459 5.91 1.43 30.33
CA LYS A 459 7.21 0.73 30.26
C LYS A 459 7.98 1.09 29.00
N TRP A 460 7.30 1.25 27.87
CA TRP A 460 7.94 1.66 26.63
C TRP A 460 8.61 3.04 26.74
N LYS A 461 7.94 4.03 27.36
CA LYS A 461 8.55 5.35 27.64
C LYS A 461 9.79 5.25 28.53
N SER A 462 9.74 4.42 29.57
CA SER A 462 10.90 4.18 30.45
C SER A 462 12.07 3.53 29.70
N LEU A 463 11.80 2.54 28.85
CA LEU A 463 12.81 1.86 28.04
C LEU A 463 13.49 2.82 27.05
N LYS A 464 12.70 3.69 26.40
CA LYS A 464 13.23 4.75 25.52
C LYS A 464 14.12 5.75 26.26
N GLN A 465 13.73 6.14 27.47
CA GLN A 465 14.51 7.08 28.29
C GLN A 465 15.86 6.48 28.70
N LYS A 466 15.89 5.20 29.07
CA LYS A 466 17.12 4.47 29.41
C LYS A 466 18.08 4.34 28.23
N ILE A 467 17.55 4.11 27.03
CA ILE A 467 18.38 4.10 25.82
C ILE A 467 18.94 5.46 25.52
N ARG A 468 18.18 6.54 25.72
CA ARG A 468 18.69 7.89 25.52
C ARG A 468 19.90 8.14 26.42
N ILE A 469 19.78 7.79 27.71
CA ILE A 469 20.86 7.91 28.69
C ILE A 469 22.10 7.05 28.33
N LYS A 470 21.92 5.87 27.73
CA LYS A 470 23.06 4.99 27.36
C LYS A 470 23.62 5.23 25.95
N ASP A 471 22.83 5.64 24.96
CA ASP A 471 23.32 6.13 23.65
C ASP A 471 24.23 7.35 23.90
N ASP A 472 23.83 8.24 24.81
CA ASP A 472 24.64 9.38 25.27
C ASP A 472 25.95 8.95 25.98
N SER A 473 26.07 7.69 26.43
CA SER A 473 27.26 7.14 27.10
C SER A 473 28.16 6.27 26.20
N ILE A 474 27.62 5.68 25.13
CA ILE A 474 28.34 4.82 24.18
C ILE A 474 28.89 5.63 23.00
N ILE A 475 28.27 6.79 22.69
CA ILE A 475 28.88 7.85 21.90
C ILE A 475 29.88 8.56 22.82
N GLY A 476 31.03 7.93 23.04
CA GLY A 476 32.11 8.53 23.80
C GLY A 476 32.68 9.75 23.08
N ASN A 477 32.11 10.92 23.32
CA ASN A 477 32.95 11.94 23.94
C ASN A 477 32.47 12.17 25.38
N PRO A 478 33.08 11.48 26.37
CA PRO A 478 32.93 11.86 27.76
C PRO A 478 33.67 13.19 27.93
N ASN A 479 32.91 14.29 27.98
CA ASN A 479 33.38 15.68 27.92
C ASN A 479 33.77 16.20 26.51
N THR A 480 32.76 16.52 25.71
CA THR A 480 32.67 17.93 25.31
C THR A 480 31.41 18.49 25.94
N PRO A 481 31.50 19.44 26.88
CA PRO A 481 30.39 20.35 27.08
C PRO A 481 29.98 20.84 25.69
N ASN A 482 28.69 21.06 25.43
CA ASN A 482 28.32 21.99 24.37
C ASN A 482 29.08 23.29 24.70
N LYS A 483 30.28 23.46 24.13
CA LYS A 483 31.13 24.59 24.41
C LYS A 483 30.43 25.68 23.67
N PHE A 484 29.84 26.59 24.43
CA PHE A 484 29.51 27.89 23.90
C PHE A 484 30.78 28.46 23.23
N VAL A 485 30.73 28.62 21.91
CA VAL A 485 31.83 29.18 21.12
C VAL A 485 31.34 30.48 20.53
N ASN A 486 31.95 31.59 20.94
CA ASN A 486 31.78 32.86 20.25
C ASN A 486 32.28 32.73 18.81
N SER A 487 31.42 33.02 17.84
CA SER A 487 31.81 33.02 16.43
C SER A 487 32.66 34.25 16.11
N ASN A 488 33.77 34.05 15.39
CA ASN A 488 34.66 35.13 14.93
C ASN A 488 35.10 34.94 13.47
N VAL A 489 34.20 34.38 12.65
CA VAL A 489 34.46 34.10 11.24
C VAL A 489 34.48 35.42 10.46
N LYS A 490 35.43 35.54 9.52
CA LYS A 490 35.55 36.71 8.63
C LYS A 490 34.53 36.66 7.49
N TRP A 491 33.24 36.75 7.83
CA TRP A 491 32.14 36.65 6.87
C TRP A 491 32.19 37.74 5.78
N ASP A 492 32.73 38.91 6.09
CA ASP A 492 33.03 39.99 5.13
C ASP A 492 33.88 39.47 3.96
N LYS A 493 34.89 38.65 4.24
CA LYS A 493 35.76 38.05 3.21
C LYS A 493 35.13 36.85 2.52
N HIS A 494 34.39 36.04 3.27
CA HIS A 494 33.81 34.80 2.74
C HIS A 494 32.54 35.03 1.89
N LEU A 495 31.71 36.02 2.25
CA LEU A 495 30.43 36.34 1.59
C LEU A 495 30.46 37.66 0.80
N GLY A 496 31.55 38.45 0.89
CA GLY A 496 31.63 39.77 0.28
C GLY A 496 30.59 40.74 0.84
N VAL A 497 30.41 40.75 2.16
CA VAL A 497 29.46 41.61 2.88
C VAL A 497 30.20 42.70 3.68
N SER A 498 29.49 43.73 4.15
CA SER A 498 30.10 44.78 4.99
C SER A 498 30.50 44.23 6.35
N GLN A 499 31.47 44.89 7.01
CA GLN A 499 31.92 44.50 8.36
C GLN A 499 30.75 44.44 9.36
N ASN A 500 29.81 45.39 9.29
CA ASN A 500 28.63 45.40 10.14
C ASN A 500 27.75 44.14 9.96
N ILE A 501 27.62 43.62 8.74
CA ILE A 501 26.87 42.37 8.48
C ILE A 501 27.68 41.16 8.97
N SER A 502 29.01 41.20 8.80
CA SER A 502 29.93 40.19 9.33
C SER A 502 29.80 40.05 10.84
N ASP A 503 29.80 41.17 11.57
CA ASP A 503 29.64 41.21 13.01
C ASP A 503 28.25 40.68 13.44
N LYS A 504 27.19 41.04 12.71
CA LYS A 504 25.84 40.51 12.96
C LYS A 504 25.73 39.00 12.73
N LEU A 505 26.35 38.48 11.68
CA LEU A 505 26.38 37.03 11.43
C LEU A 505 27.15 36.31 12.55
N ASN A 506 28.24 36.88 13.05
CA ASN A 506 28.94 36.32 14.21
C ASN A 506 28.09 36.32 15.48
N ASN A 507 27.30 37.37 15.72
CA ASN A 507 26.35 37.40 16.83
C ASN A 507 25.27 36.32 16.66
N ILE A 508 24.72 36.16 15.45
CA ILE A 508 23.71 35.13 15.13
C ILE A 508 24.30 33.72 15.34
N HIS A 509 25.49 33.44 14.83
CA HIS A 509 26.15 32.14 15.02
C HIS A 509 26.44 31.84 16.50
N THR A 510 26.82 32.87 17.26
CA THR A 510 27.01 32.76 18.72
C THR A 510 25.70 32.44 19.42
N GLU A 511 24.60 33.11 19.05
CA GLU A 511 23.26 32.83 19.57
C GLU A 511 22.78 31.41 19.21
N LEU A 512 23.03 30.97 17.98
CA LEU A 512 22.71 29.62 17.53
C LEU A 512 23.51 28.56 18.29
N SER A 513 24.80 28.81 18.55
CA SER A 513 25.64 27.97 19.39
C SER A 513 25.07 27.88 20.82
N GLU A 514 24.65 29.00 21.42
CA GLU A 514 23.98 28.99 22.72
C GLU A 514 22.66 28.23 22.69
N PHE A 515 21.82 28.50 21.70
CA PHE A 515 20.50 27.90 21.59
C PHE A 515 20.62 26.38 21.48
N MET A 516 21.48 25.91 20.59
CA MET A 516 21.83 24.50 20.42
C MET A 516 22.38 23.92 21.73
N SER A 517 23.28 24.64 22.41
CA SER A 517 23.89 24.19 23.65
C SER A 517 22.89 23.92 24.77
N LYS A 518 21.86 24.78 24.86
CA LYS A 518 20.84 24.78 25.92
C LYS A 518 19.66 23.87 25.60
N ASN A 519 19.27 23.77 24.32
CA ASN A 519 17.98 23.20 23.93
C ASN A 519 18.07 21.93 23.10
N ASP A 520 19.26 21.59 22.57
CA ASP A 520 19.46 20.43 21.69
C ASP A 520 18.45 20.39 20.54
N ARG A 521 18.29 21.54 19.88
CA ARG A 521 17.31 21.79 18.81
C ARG A 521 17.92 22.67 17.72
N GLU A 522 17.38 22.54 16.52
CA GLU A 522 17.69 23.44 15.41
C GLU A 522 16.90 24.75 15.49
N LYS A 523 17.53 25.82 15.00
CA LYS A 523 16.95 27.14 14.87
C LYS A 523 17.44 27.75 13.56
N VAL A 524 16.53 28.39 12.83
CA VAL A 524 16.81 29.08 11.56
C VAL A 524 16.58 30.57 11.77
N ILE A 525 17.53 31.37 11.30
CA ILE A 525 17.49 32.82 11.32
C ILE A 525 17.71 33.34 9.89
N LEU A 526 16.84 34.25 9.46
CA LEU A 526 16.97 34.95 8.18
C LEU A 526 17.51 36.36 8.40
N LEU A 527 18.63 36.68 7.78
CA LEU A 527 19.21 38.02 7.78
C LEU A 527 19.10 38.64 6.40
N ASP A 528 18.49 39.83 6.30
CA ASP A 528 18.56 40.65 5.09
C ASP A 528 19.87 41.43 5.08
N ILE A 529 20.75 41.09 4.14
CA ILE A 529 22.09 41.66 4.03
C ILE A 529 22.05 43.10 3.49
N ASN A 530 21.00 43.51 2.79
CA ASN A 530 20.90 44.88 2.27
C ASN A 530 20.45 45.86 3.34
N SER A 531 19.47 45.47 4.16
CA SER A 531 18.95 46.31 5.24
C SER A 531 19.65 46.10 6.59
N SER A 532 20.48 45.05 6.69
CA SER A 532 21.08 44.59 7.95
C SER A 532 20.04 44.28 9.03
N LYS A 533 18.78 43.98 8.66
CA LYS A 533 17.70 43.66 9.59
C LYS A 533 17.47 42.16 9.67
N LEU A 534 17.17 41.68 10.87
CA LEU A 534 16.65 40.33 11.08
C LEU A 534 15.28 40.25 10.38
N ALA A 535 15.18 39.38 9.38
CA ALA A 535 13.96 39.22 8.61
C ALA A 535 13.00 38.24 9.29
N TYR A 536 13.52 37.18 9.92
CA TYR A 536 12.73 36.20 10.67
C TYR A 536 13.60 35.31 11.55
N GLU A 537 12.99 34.70 12.56
CA GLU A 537 13.58 33.70 13.43
C GLU A 537 12.59 32.57 13.71
N LEU A 538 13.05 31.32 13.59
CA LEU A 538 12.21 30.14 13.72
C LEU A 538 12.95 29.02 14.45
N GLU A 539 12.42 28.60 15.60
CA GLU A 539 12.91 27.41 16.30
C GLU A 539 12.25 26.14 15.74
N GLY A 540 13.05 25.12 15.43
CA GLY A 540 12.58 23.81 14.99
C GLY A 540 11.92 23.02 16.11
N SER A 541 10.82 22.31 15.85
CA SER A 541 10.18 21.44 16.86
C SER A 541 11.06 20.21 17.17
N LYS A 542 10.73 19.47 18.24
CA LYS A 542 11.60 18.52 19.00
C LYS A 542 12.14 17.27 18.26
N ASN A 543 12.56 17.35 17.01
CA ASN A 543 13.23 16.33 16.19
C ASN A 543 13.96 17.02 15.01
N ASP A 544 15.21 17.46 15.21
CA ASP A 544 16.27 17.75 14.21
C ASP A 544 15.93 18.31 12.81
N GLU A 545 14.79 18.97 12.62
CA GLU A 545 14.42 19.63 11.36
C GLU A 545 13.58 20.88 11.62
N VAL A 546 14.02 22.02 11.06
CA VAL A 546 13.21 23.24 10.98
C VAL A 546 12.30 23.23 9.74
N ILE A 547 11.01 22.93 9.93
CA ILE A 547 10.00 23.09 8.88
C ILE A 547 9.67 24.57 8.70
N LEU A 548 10.06 25.14 7.55
CA LEU A 548 9.80 26.55 7.23
C LEU A 548 8.29 26.85 7.23
N ASN A 549 7.86 27.77 8.09
CA ASN A 549 6.46 28.17 8.20
C ASN A 549 6.04 29.10 7.03
N LYS A 550 4.73 29.39 6.93
CA LYS A 550 4.18 30.21 5.83
C LYS A 550 4.76 31.63 5.78
N GLU A 551 5.23 32.17 6.89
CA GLU A 551 5.80 33.52 6.97
C GLU A 551 7.22 33.54 6.41
N VAL A 552 8.05 32.57 6.80
CA VAL A 552 9.39 32.37 6.21
C VAL A 552 9.30 32.18 4.70
N LEU A 553 8.40 31.31 4.24
CA LEU A 553 8.21 31.06 2.81
C LEU A 553 7.78 32.32 2.05
N LYS A 554 6.97 33.19 2.67
CA LYS A 554 6.55 34.46 2.08
C LYS A 554 7.72 35.44 1.98
N ILE A 555 8.57 35.51 3.01
CA ILE A 555 9.79 36.32 2.99
C ILE A 555 10.71 35.83 1.87
N LEU A 556 11.02 34.54 1.82
CA LEU A 556 11.92 33.98 0.81
C LEU A 556 11.39 34.15 -0.63
N LYS A 557 10.07 34.15 -0.86
CA LYS A 557 9.51 34.38 -2.20
C LYS A 557 9.49 35.84 -2.62
N ASN A 558 9.35 36.76 -1.68
CA ASN A 558 9.12 38.18 -1.98
C ASN A 558 10.36 39.07 -1.78
N SER A 559 11.39 38.58 -1.08
CA SER A 559 12.66 39.28 -0.92
C SER A 559 13.41 39.38 -2.24
N LYS A 560 14.23 40.42 -2.39
CA LYS A 560 15.05 40.64 -3.59
C LYS A 560 16.02 39.48 -3.80
N GLU A 561 16.41 39.26 -5.05
CA GLU A 561 17.41 38.23 -5.37
C GLU A 561 18.72 38.47 -4.61
N ASN A 562 19.34 37.38 -4.14
CA ASN A 562 20.60 37.41 -3.39
C ASN A 562 20.62 38.41 -2.21
N SER A 563 19.50 38.59 -1.51
CA SER A 563 19.39 39.54 -0.39
C SER A 563 19.32 38.90 0.99
N ILE A 564 19.11 37.58 1.08
CA ILE A 564 18.92 36.88 2.35
C ILE A 564 20.06 35.89 2.59
N THR A 565 20.61 35.90 3.80
CA THR A 565 21.37 34.76 4.33
C THR A 565 20.45 33.93 5.22
N LEU A 566 20.40 32.62 4.96
CA LEU A 566 19.68 31.65 5.78
C LEU A 566 20.69 30.95 6.69
N THR A 567 20.67 31.32 7.96
CA THR A 567 21.64 30.88 8.96
C THR A 567 20.97 29.91 9.93
N HIS A 568 21.55 28.75 10.19
CA HIS A 568 20.96 27.76 11.10
C HIS A 568 22.00 26.92 11.83
N ASN A 569 21.56 26.10 12.77
CA ASN A 569 22.43 25.17 13.50
C ASN A 569 22.01 23.71 13.33
N HIS A 570 22.98 22.80 13.41
CA HIS A 570 22.77 21.37 13.52
C HIS A 570 23.28 20.87 14.88
N PRO A 571 22.45 20.23 15.72
CA PRO A 571 22.87 19.52 16.93
C PRO A 571 23.90 18.39 16.68
N SER A 572 24.12 18.02 15.42
CA SER A 572 25.17 17.10 14.99
C SER A 572 26.38 17.84 14.38
N SER A 573 27.44 17.11 14.03
CA SER A 573 28.57 17.64 13.26
C SER A 573 28.40 17.52 11.74
N ALA A 574 27.19 17.20 11.25
CA ALA A 574 26.95 16.96 9.83
C ALA A 574 26.87 18.30 9.06
N PRO A 575 27.46 18.38 7.85
CA PRO A 575 27.30 19.55 6.98
C PRO A 575 25.87 19.62 6.39
N PHE A 576 25.61 20.57 5.48
CA PHE A 576 24.28 20.78 4.88
C PHE A 576 23.67 19.49 4.32
N SER A 577 22.37 19.29 4.59
CA SER A 577 21.57 18.21 4.03
C SER A 577 21.04 18.56 2.64
N ARG A 578 20.46 17.56 1.95
CA ARG A 578 19.70 17.78 0.70
C ARG A 578 18.61 18.85 0.87
N ALA A 579 17.89 18.80 2.00
CA ALA A 579 16.78 19.71 2.28
C ALA A 579 17.27 21.15 2.48
N ASP A 580 18.50 21.33 2.97
CA ASP A 580 19.09 22.67 3.11
C ASP A 580 19.49 23.23 1.76
N ILE A 581 20.15 22.42 0.94
CA ILE A 581 20.55 22.82 -0.41
C ILE A 581 19.32 23.11 -1.26
N ASP A 582 18.22 22.35 -1.15
CA ASP A 582 16.97 22.65 -1.87
C ASP A 582 16.48 24.09 -1.60
N LYS A 583 16.63 24.62 -0.39
CA LYS A 583 16.23 26.00 -0.05
C LYS A 583 17.01 27.02 -0.89
N ILE A 584 18.35 26.89 -0.97
CA ILE A 584 19.16 27.77 -1.81
C ILE A 584 19.01 27.47 -3.29
N MET A 585 18.46 26.33 -3.70
CA MET A 585 18.15 26.03 -5.10
C MET A 585 16.80 26.64 -5.53
N HIS A 586 15.80 26.57 -4.67
CA HIS A 586 14.42 26.99 -4.93
C HIS A 586 14.22 28.51 -4.81
N TYR A 587 14.84 29.15 -3.81
CA TYR A 587 14.58 30.56 -3.49
C TYR A 587 15.72 31.47 -3.97
N ASN A 588 15.50 32.20 -5.07
CA ASN A 588 16.49 33.14 -5.62
C ASN A 588 16.85 34.32 -4.70
N SER A 589 16.06 34.56 -3.67
CA SER A 589 16.37 35.55 -2.63
C SER A 589 17.50 35.11 -1.70
N VAL A 590 17.73 33.80 -1.55
CA VAL A 590 18.77 33.24 -0.67
C VAL A 590 20.13 33.36 -1.36
N LYS A 591 20.95 34.28 -0.89
CA LYS A 591 22.35 34.44 -1.32
C LYS A 591 23.22 33.29 -0.80
N ALA A 592 23.08 32.96 0.48
CA ALA A 592 23.94 31.97 1.12
C ALA A 592 23.23 31.23 2.25
N LEU A 593 23.65 29.99 2.47
CA LEU A 593 23.39 29.21 3.68
C LEU A 593 24.63 29.30 4.58
N THR A 594 24.42 29.58 5.86
CA THR A 594 25.49 29.43 6.87
C THR A 594 25.02 28.49 7.97
N LEU A 595 25.94 27.66 8.46
CA LEU A 595 25.63 26.58 9.40
C LEU A 595 26.59 26.63 10.60
N GLU A 596 26.04 26.43 11.80
CA GLU A 596 26.75 26.22 13.07
C GLU A 596 26.53 24.78 13.56
N CYS A 597 27.58 23.99 13.69
CA CYS A 597 27.48 22.59 14.17
C CYS A 597 27.83 22.48 15.66
N ALA A 598 27.33 21.43 16.32
CA ALA A 598 27.56 21.21 17.76
C ALA A 598 29.04 21.05 18.16
N ASN A 599 29.90 20.61 17.22
CA ASN A 599 31.35 20.53 17.42
C ASN A 599 32.09 21.87 17.20
N GLY A 600 31.37 22.95 16.87
CA GLY A 600 31.90 24.28 16.58
C GLY A 600 32.27 24.51 15.11
N ASP A 601 32.14 23.48 14.27
CA ASP A 601 32.39 23.61 12.83
C ASP A 601 31.35 24.54 12.20
N LYS A 602 31.83 25.36 11.26
CA LYS A 602 30.98 26.29 10.51
C LYS A 602 31.09 26.02 9.03
N TYR A 603 29.96 26.03 8.34
CA TYR A 603 29.90 25.79 6.90
C TYR A 603 29.22 26.94 6.17
N LEU A 604 29.69 27.17 4.95
CA LEU A 604 29.16 28.16 4.02
C LEU A 604 28.78 27.48 2.70
N PHE A 605 27.56 27.75 2.23
CA PHE A 605 27.12 27.45 0.88
C PHE A 605 26.62 28.74 0.22
N ASP A 606 27.46 29.38 -0.60
CA ASP A 606 27.16 30.64 -1.30
C ASP A 606 26.74 30.35 -2.75
N ARG A 607 25.60 30.92 -3.15
CA ARG A 607 25.06 30.88 -4.50
C ARG A 607 25.96 31.56 -5.53
N ASN A 608 26.95 32.34 -5.12
CA ASN A 608 27.89 33.03 -5.99
C ASN A 608 27.19 33.89 -7.07
N ASN A 609 26.13 34.59 -6.63
CA ASN A 609 25.22 35.39 -7.45
C ASN A 609 24.58 34.64 -8.66
N GLN A 610 24.57 33.30 -8.64
CA GLN A 610 23.91 32.51 -9.68
C GLN A 610 22.39 32.56 -9.52
N ASN A 611 21.68 32.82 -10.63
CA ASN A 611 20.24 32.69 -10.67
C ASN A 611 19.86 31.30 -11.22
N ILE A 612 19.21 30.47 -10.40
CA ILE A 612 18.79 29.14 -10.81
C ILE A 612 17.44 29.25 -11.51
N GLY A 613 17.47 29.14 -12.83
CA GLY A 613 16.25 29.08 -13.62
C GLY A 613 15.41 27.84 -13.29
N PHE A 614 14.10 27.95 -13.49
CA PHE A 614 13.10 26.93 -13.18
C PHE A 614 13.48 25.51 -13.64
N PHE A 615 14.03 25.35 -14.85
CA PHE A 615 14.43 24.03 -15.37
C PHE A 615 15.62 23.41 -14.62
N LYS A 616 16.59 24.22 -14.17
CA LYS A 616 17.73 23.73 -13.39
C LYS A 616 17.28 23.31 -11.98
N TYR A 617 16.30 24.02 -11.41
CA TYR A 617 15.66 23.64 -10.16
C TYR A 617 14.86 22.33 -10.30
N MET A 618 14.01 22.21 -11.32
CA MET A 618 13.23 20.97 -11.57
C MET A 618 14.11 19.73 -11.75
N ALA A 619 15.32 19.90 -12.28
CA ALA A 619 16.28 18.81 -12.44
C ALA A 619 17.11 18.53 -11.17
N PHE A 620 17.03 19.36 -10.13
CA PHE A 620 17.90 19.29 -8.94
C PHE A 620 17.79 17.94 -8.24
N ASP A 621 16.58 17.43 -8.00
CA ASP A 621 16.40 16.15 -7.30
C ASP A 621 17.10 14.99 -8.01
N SER A 622 16.91 14.88 -9.33
CA SER A 622 17.57 13.85 -10.14
C SER A 622 19.09 14.06 -10.18
N GLU A 623 19.58 15.29 -10.28
CA GLU A 623 21.02 15.56 -10.34
C GLU A 623 21.70 15.35 -8.98
N TYR A 624 21.02 15.67 -7.87
CA TYR A 624 21.47 15.37 -6.51
C TYR A 624 21.64 13.86 -6.34
N ASP A 625 20.64 13.05 -6.71
CA ASP A 625 20.71 11.59 -6.59
C ASP A 625 21.84 10.99 -7.44
N LYS A 626 22.10 11.53 -8.64
CA LYS A 626 23.23 11.11 -9.48
C LYS A 626 24.58 11.42 -8.84
N ILE A 627 24.73 12.60 -8.24
CA ILE A 627 25.97 13.01 -7.57
C ILE A 627 26.16 12.18 -6.30
N TYR A 628 25.11 12.07 -5.48
CA TYR A 628 25.09 11.29 -4.24
C TYR A 628 25.53 9.84 -4.49
N ASN A 629 24.91 9.15 -5.46
CA ASN A 629 25.26 7.77 -5.80
C ASN A 629 26.67 7.64 -6.38
N ARG A 630 27.14 8.61 -7.16
CA ARG A 630 28.51 8.60 -7.71
C ARG A 630 29.56 8.79 -6.61
N VAL A 631 29.34 9.71 -5.69
CA VAL A 631 30.23 9.94 -4.56
C VAL A 631 30.22 8.72 -3.63
N ALA A 632 29.05 8.11 -3.40
CA ALA A 632 28.91 6.92 -2.55
C ALA A 632 29.78 5.74 -3.03
N GLN A 633 30.04 5.61 -4.33
CA GLN A 633 30.93 4.59 -4.88
C GLN A 633 32.39 4.73 -4.40
N LYS A 634 32.82 5.93 -4.00
CA LYS A 634 34.16 6.18 -3.43
C LYS A 634 34.28 5.75 -1.97
N TYR A 635 33.15 5.48 -1.32
CA TYR A 635 33.06 5.14 0.09
C TYR A 635 32.37 3.76 0.29
N PRO A 636 33.04 2.64 -0.04
CA PRO A 636 32.49 1.30 0.16
C PRO A 636 32.02 1.02 1.59
N GLN A 637 32.63 1.70 2.58
CA GLN A 637 32.31 1.64 4.00
C GLN A 637 30.90 2.14 4.33
N LEU A 638 30.21 2.83 3.41
CA LEU A 638 28.80 3.20 3.56
C LEU A 638 27.88 1.98 3.63
N ASN A 639 28.33 0.82 3.13
CA ASN A 639 27.58 -0.44 3.19
C ASN A 639 27.85 -1.24 4.48
N ASP A 640 28.78 -0.78 5.32
CA ASP A 640 29.10 -1.38 6.62
C ASP A 640 28.40 -0.59 7.74
N GLU A 641 27.50 -1.26 8.46
CA GLU A 641 26.67 -0.64 9.50
C GLU A 641 27.47 -0.10 10.70
N LYS A 642 28.74 -0.46 10.86
CA LYS A 642 29.63 0.03 11.93
C LYS A 642 30.52 1.17 11.45
N GLU A 643 31.00 1.11 10.21
CA GLU A 643 31.93 2.12 9.68
C GLU A 643 31.22 3.35 9.09
N ILE A 644 29.94 3.22 8.69
CA ILE A 644 29.16 4.31 8.09
C ILE A 644 29.18 5.59 8.93
N PHE A 645 29.09 5.50 10.26
CA PHE A 645 29.04 6.67 11.14
C PHE A 645 30.36 7.46 11.16
N ASN A 646 31.49 6.79 10.95
CA ASN A 646 32.81 7.42 10.96
C ASN A 646 33.10 8.17 9.66
N ILE A 647 32.48 7.74 8.55
CA ILE A 647 32.71 8.32 7.22
C ILE A 647 31.57 9.23 6.75
N TRP A 648 30.41 9.23 7.42
CA TRP A 648 29.20 9.93 6.99
C TRP A 648 29.42 11.43 6.74
N ASN A 649 30.11 12.12 7.65
CA ASN A 649 30.37 13.55 7.52
C ASN A 649 31.36 13.85 6.39
N ILE A 650 32.35 12.97 6.18
CA ILE A 650 33.32 13.10 5.07
C ILE A 650 32.61 12.90 3.74
N PHE A 651 31.78 11.87 3.65
CA PHE A 651 30.94 11.58 2.50
C PHE A 651 30.01 12.75 2.14
N LEU A 652 29.29 13.31 3.11
CA LEU A 652 28.40 14.46 2.86
C LEU A 652 29.17 15.73 2.47
N ASN A 653 30.38 15.95 2.98
CA ASN A 653 31.24 17.04 2.54
C ASN A 653 31.58 16.93 1.05
N ASP A 654 31.97 15.74 0.58
CA ASP A 654 32.25 15.49 -0.83
C ASP A 654 31.00 15.68 -1.71
N VAL A 655 29.84 15.23 -1.24
CA VAL A 655 28.57 15.45 -1.94
C VAL A 655 28.29 16.95 -2.10
N ASN A 656 28.45 17.73 -1.04
CA ASN A 656 28.21 19.17 -1.06
C ASN A 656 29.20 19.91 -1.98
N GLU A 657 30.47 19.48 -2.02
CA GLU A 657 31.49 20.03 -2.91
C GLU A 657 31.18 19.73 -4.40
N GLU A 658 30.76 18.50 -4.73
CA GLU A 658 30.41 18.14 -6.09
C GLU A 658 29.14 18.85 -6.57
N ILE A 659 28.16 19.06 -5.68
CA ILE A 659 26.97 19.86 -5.97
C ILE A 659 27.35 21.32 -6.22
N SER A 660 28.21 21.91 -5.39
CA SER A 660 28.60 23.31 -5.57
C SER A 660 29.32 23.50 -6.92
N LYS A 661 30.22 22.59 -7.30
CA LYS A 661 30.86 22.59 -8.63
C LYS A 661 29.86 22.51 -9.76
N LYS A 662 28.87 21.60 -9.67
CA LYS A 662 27.85 21.39 -10.71
C LYS A 662 27.03 22.65 -10.99
N TYR A 663 26.70 23.41 -9.95
CA TYR A 663 25.87 24.61 -10.05
C TYR A 663 26.66 25.92 -10.05
N ASN A 664 27.99 25.88 -10.14
CA ASN A 664 28.88 27.04 -10.09
C ASN A 664 28.71 27.89 -8.81
N MET A 665 28.50 27.20 -7.69
CA MET A 665 28.34 27.74 -6.35
C MET A 665 29.59 27.47 -5.51
N VAL A 666 29.65 28.08 -4.34
CA VAL A 666 30.79 27.97 -3.43
C VAL A 666 30.37 27.24 -2.16
N TYR A 667 30.93 26.07 -1.92
CA TYR A 667 30.83 25.35 -0.65
C TYR A 667 32.19 25.31 0.04
N ARG A 668 32.23 25.57 1.36
CA ARG A 668 33.44 25.39 2.17
C ARG A 668 33.11 25.33 3.66
N LYS A 669 33.98 24.66 4.42
CA LYS A 669 34.12 24.85 5.86
C LYS A 669 34.85 26.19 6.11
N VAL A 670 34.40 26.95 7.10
CA VAL A 670 34.98 28.25 7.47
C VAL A 670 35.47 28.21 8.91
N ASP A 671 36.63 28.84 9.14
CA ASP A 671 37.30 28.90 10.44
C ASP A 671 37.15 30.27 11.10
#